data_AF-A0A8H2WMF2-F1
#
_entry.id   AF-A0A8H2WMF2-F1
#
_cell.length_a   1.000
_cell.length_b   1.000
_cell.length_c   1.000
_cell.angle_alpha   90.00
_cell.angle_beta   90.00
_cell.angle_gamma   90.00
#
_symmetry.space_group_name_H-M   'P 1'
#
loop_
_entity.id
_entity.type
_entity.pdbx_description
1 polymer ?
#
loop_
_entity_poly.entity_id
_entity_poly.type
_entity_poly.pdbx_seq_one_letter_code
_entity_poly.pdbx_strand_id
1 'polypeptide(L)'
;MANVGPAPRFDEIRHAVICTELKNLYVGLTPARNHCWIWDVSGKAEPMKLFWRKQGLIKECGPNDPMPQLSVSSTEADWAKSGRLLFNKRLYPQAMFCFEKANLLVERDIASAYESRKQARLLQAAKSVDRTTRRAAFSRAASDFLGCAFLSKAKQQTSCYLRAAECYLQAEDWKAAAEAFYSAHDFDMAARNFRRAGCFDEAVDVVKKHRSRVQNNVAEDILGVARLEYFRTNKLEKASGLFEEVDEQLEYMEDYGFTGALIRVLEHHRRYDQAAEVAFTERNVTEGVRLLSKSSNPISVQKATEQALRGLWTMIPFGLTGDKRSNPAISLLIDQLSLNATLSDEESRELEAFRALYANNVEGLLDLAQSNQTPILEPKDQTSSGLILQLLCFSHSSRLLTPHRNSTISEFIHKAKTALKYVGQLLLFTRSLDISLIDTQKLLGFEPVEPTGLGQDKTHSVEFWIHSTSLLFESAQGILGDTVPNTSALGLLSLAITESDTRRLALDIMYDMIRSEARKMHLAANTGFYLSPCLDFAIFGRCNRAECGRQEVNSRDLPFELRQDLYNQRTRALIIQTLIVNCYQAHSTQDEHERRDFRRIWARKLYENLMPHFPPLGSIVCVDARRIPELGDSTGAISAWCEDALHELDPVYGAPNKFLSDVLAYLDISFRIHRQDYIFKLHSRRLVRPRDDLMIDTIGPIPGKYSIVHDFINFYIRKSPNVIARAIRAVFHIVFKSLAIEANVLVNFLEFVGREIIVFCRLSQKGGVFHNILLPRSWASDLVKRTPLPLQQGISLREYMATLYRTLELLRVHEPKSSPLYGFNGPLGLVLRSVLIMRVCRLIVLVANNAQFSYPMKDETRRAIARSLTGPGDIHTSLCTKFMRADSWQDLWNAVRYSQLNRGADELVHLFLRQDNVKPPSIGAVKLIVYSNLNPELEKLLSLVEPDITLDPRAKPFIPQIRNLSPMDGEEQTIESSQVTVDDELSAELLDSGLVTSDGDLPSVSQSEPKPPLTDLEIASGKKILHFFRRYTSRQLIKMTTAIRTIWAYYLRHRLRHKVPMSATEEQIRKLHNEYKIDVESIDCPLLYAKAFHNHERILLGFMPHVSVYLRGLERVNQQQKEVNKKRLQKVQHEELEKVRIKMDACAKLAKKIKALSHRIAPGSAVLHQIDTLRAEVKKVDALRTEIMSTFGEDVISKLEEQYSLGVGVILAPSPVATAPKPSKPVLNVSDLTM
;
A
#
# COMPACT_ATOMS: atom_id res chain seq x y z
N MET A 1 -1.54 132.83 57.44
CA MET A 1 -0.18 132.33 57.15
C MET A 1 0.21 131.36 58.25
N ALA A 2 0.90 130.26 57.93
CA ALA A 2 1.43 129.32 58.91
C ALA A 2 2.82 128.85 58.43
N ASN A 3 3.77 128.68 59.35
CA ASN A 3 5.15 128.38 59.00
C ASN A 3 5.28 127.01 58.33
N VAL A 4 5.81 127.00 57.11
CA VAL A 4 6.45 125.80 56.57
C VAL A 4 7.71 125.59 57.40
N GLY A 5 7.80 124.47 58.11
CA GLY A 5 8.98 124.12 58.91
C GLY A 5 10.25 124.00 58.05
N PRO A 6 11.44 124.00 58.67
CA PRO A 6 12.69 123.83 57.94
C PRO A 6 12.66 122.56 57.10
N ALA A 7 13.04 122.67 55.83
CA ALA A 7 12.92 121.57 54.87
C ALA A 7 13.70 120.33 55.36
N PRO A 8 13.12 119.12 55.27
CA PRO A 8 13.79 117.91 55.73
C PRO A 8 15.09 117.70 54.96
N ARG A 9 16.18 117.50 55.69
CA ARG A 9 17.52 117.32 55.11
C ARG A 9 17.53 116.03 54.28
N PHE A 10 17.81 116.15 52.99
CA PHE A 10 17.81 115.01 52.07
C PHE A 10 18.87 113.97 52.47
N ASP A 11 18.46 112.72 52.44
CA ASP A 11 19.21 111.51 52.81
C ASP A 11 19.01 110.52 51.67
N GLU A 12 20.08 110.21 50.94
CA GLU A 12 20.02 109.39 49.73
C GLU A 12 19.49 107.97 49.99
N ILE A 13 19.76 107.41 51.17
CA ILE A 13 19.37 106.04 51.52
C ILE A 13 17.89 106.01 51.92
N ARG A 14 17.46 106.90 52.82
CA ARG A 14 16.04 106.95 53.26
C ARG A 14 15.08 107.39 52.18
N HIS A 15 15.51 108.20 51.23
CA HIS A 15 14.63 108.74 50.17
C HIS A 15 14.86 108.08 48.80
N ALA A 16 15.67 107.02 48.71
CA ALA A 16 15.93 106.26 47.48
C ALA A 16 14.64 105.83 46.75
N VAL A 17 13.59 105.48 47.50
CA VAL A 17 12.25 105.15 46.95
C VAL A 17 11.63 106.36 46.25
N ILE A 18 11.67 107.56 46.85
CA ILE A 18 11.14 108.79 46.24
C ILE A 18 11.95 109.15 44.98
N CYS A 19 13.27 109.00 45.01
CA CYS A 19 14.10 109.19 43.81
C CYS A 19 13.76 108.19 42.69
N THR A 20 13.42 106.95 43.06
CA THR A 20 12.98 105.91 42.11
C THR A 20 11.61 106.26 41.52
N GLU A 21 10.63 106.67 42.34
CA GLU A 21 9.31 107.05 41.83
C GLU A 21 9.31 108.34 41.01
N LEU A 22 10.14 109.33 41.35
CA LEU A 22 10.34 110.51 40.51
C LEU A 22 11.01 110.15 39.17
N LYS A 23 11.90 109.14 39.16
CA LYS A 23 12.48 108.59 37.93
C LYS A 23 11.46 107.78 37.11
N ASN A 24 10.59 107.02 37.76
CA ASN A 24 9.46 106.32 37.11
C ASN A 24 8.51 107.34 36.46
N LEU A 25 8.18 108.42 37.18
CA LEU A 25 7.35 109.52 36.66
C LEU A 25 8.01 110.21 35.45
N TYR A 26 9.32 110.50 35.50
CA TYR A 26 10.07 111.03 34.36
C TYR A 26 10.01 110.07 33.14
N VAL A 27 10.19 108.76 33.35
CA VAL A 27 10.06 107.74 32.30
C VAL A 27 8.61 107.58 31.80
N GLY A 28 7.60 107.90 32.62
CA GLY A 28 6.19 107.94 32.19
C GLY A 28 5.80 109.21 31.41
N LEU A 29 6.46 110.35 31.69
CA LEU A 29 6.20 111.63 31.02
C LEU A 29 6.89 111.71 29.64
N THR A 30 8.17 111.33 29.55
CA THR A 30 8.99 111.49 28.34
C THR A 30 8.51 110.78 27.05
N PRO A 31 7.76 109.65 27.06
CA PRO A 31 7.23 109.05 25.84
C PRO A 31 5.94 109.72 25.31
N ALA A 32 5.29 110.57 26.11
CA ALA A 32 4.01 111.17 25.78
C ALA A 32 4.19 112.31 24.77
N ARG A 33 3.87 112.06 23.50
CA ARG A 33 4.21 112.98 22.38
C ARG A 33 3.61 114.39 22.49
N ASN A 34 2.39 114.53 23.03
CA ASN A 34 1.68 115.82 23.08
C ASN A 34 1.13 116.16 24.48
N HIS A 35 0.48 115.20 25.15
CA HIS A 35 -0.12 115.39 26.49
C HIS A 35 0.02 114.11 27.31
N CYS A 36 0.28 114.24 28.61
CA CYS A 36 0.22 113.15 29.58
C CYS A 36 -0.85 113.45 30.64
N TRP A 37 -1.65 112.45 31.00
CA TRP A 37 -2.80 112.60 31.90
C TRP A 37 -2.59 111.72 33.13
N ILE A 38 -2.55 112.33 34.31
CA ILE A 38 -2.35 111.65 35.60
C ILE A 38 -3.67 111.69 36.37
N TRP A 39 -4.29 110.52 36.56
CA TRP A 39 -5.55 110.37 37.32
C TRP A 39 -5.26 109.89 38.75
N ASP A 40 -5.20 110.82 39.70
CA ASP A 40 -5.06 110.52 41.12
C ASP A 40 -6.09 111.32 41.95
N VAL A 41 -7.03 110.59 42.56
CA VAL A 41 -8.11 111.11 43.42
C VAL A 41 -7.75 111.07 44.91
N SER A 42 -6.53 110.65 45.27
CA SER A 42 -6.07 110.58 46.65
C SER A 42 -5.61 111.94 47.17
N GLY A 43 -5.91 112.23 48.45
CA GLY A 43 -5.37 113.39 49.15
C GLY A 43 -3.85 113.34 49.36
N LYS A 44 -3.21 112.19 49.12
CA LYS A 44 -1.74 112.03 49.19
C LYS A 44 -1.02 112.74 48.05
N ALA A 45 -1.68 112.94 46.91
CA ALA A 45 -1.12 113.69 45.78
C ALA A 45 -1.14 115.21 45.99
N GLU A 46 -1.94 115.72 46.93
CA GLU A 46 -2.19 117.17 47.04
C GLU A 46 -0.92 118.02 47.27
N PRO A 47 0.11 117.60 48.04
CA PRO A 47 1.36 118.35 48.13
C PRO A 47 2.09 118.51 46.79
N MET A 48 2.04 117.49 45.92
CA MET A 48 2.66 117.54 44.59
C MET A 48 1.80 118.32 43.60
N LYS A 49 0.47 118.20 43.68
CA LYS A 49 -0.46 119.06 42.94
C LYS A 49 -0.22 120.53 43.28
N LEU A 50 -0.18 120.90 44.57
CA LEU A 50 0.13 122.26 45.04
C LEU A 50 1.50 122.76 44.54
N PHE A 51 2.51 121.89 44.47
CA PHE A 51 3.83 122.22 43.93
C PHE A 51 3.78 122.51 42.43
N TRP A 52 3.25 121.61 41.61
CA TRP A 52 3.14 121.82 40.16
C TRP A 52 2.16 122.93 39.77
N ARG A 53 1.05 123.10 40.52
CA ARG A 53 0.08 124.20 40.38
C ARG A 53 0.75 125.55 40.62
N LYS A 54 1.64 125.65 41.62
CA LYS A 54 2.47 126.85 41.86
C LYS A 54 3.51 127.12 40.78
N GLN A 55 3.98 126.09 40.07
CA GLN A 55 4.95 126.20 38.97
C GLN A 55 4.29 126.33 37.59
N GLY A 56 2.95 126.30 37.50
CA GLY A 56 2.20 126.34 36.23
C GLY A 56 2.35 125.08 35.36
N LEU A 57 2.82 123.97 35.92
CA LEU A 57 3.19 122.76 35.16
C LEU A 57 2.03 121.78 34.91
N ILE A 58 0.86 122.02 35.51
CA ILE A 58 -0.34 121.18 35.32
C ILE A 58 -1.59 122.04 35.06
N LYS A 59 -2.50 121.52 34.24
CA LYS A 59 -3.90 121.95 34.21
C LYS A 59 -4.73 120.89 34.93
N GLU A 60 -5.41 121.29 35.99
CA GLU A 60 -6.45 120.46 36.61
C GLU A 60 -7.72 120.54 35.76
N CYS A 61 -8.34 119.39 35.50
CA CYS A 61 -9.64 119.29 34.82
C CYS A 61 -10.61 118.62 35.80
N GLY A 62 -11.73 119.30 36.08
CA GLY A 62 -12.77 118.80 36.98
C GLY A 62 -13.78 117.89 36.27
N PRO A 63 -14.73 117.30 37.01
CA PRO A 63 -15.77 116.44 36.42
C PRO A 63 -16.67 117.11 35.37
N ASN A 64 -16.67 118.44 35.33
CA ASN A 64 -17.50 119.26 34.43
C ASN A 64 -16.71 119.81 33.22
N ASP A 65 -15.39 119.53 33.11
CA ASP A 65 -14.60 119.89 31.93
C ASP A 65 -14.82 118.87 30.79
N PRO A 66 -14.89 119.30 29.52
CA PRO A 66 -15.10 118.40 28.40
C PRO A 66 -13.88 117.48 28.17
N MET A 67 -14.09 116.16 28.24
CA MET A 67 -13.03 115.16 28.09
C MET A 67 -12.45 115.16 26.65
N PRO A 68 -11.13 115.37 26.45
CA PRO A 68 -10.54 115.42 25.11
C PRO A 68 -10.57 114.08 24.35
N GLN A 69 -10.63 114.17 23.02
CA GLN A 69 -10.73 113.01 22.12
C GLN A 69 -9.40 112.22 22.05
N LEU A 70 -9.43 110.94 22.43
CA LEU A 70 -8.21 110.18 22.75
C LEU A 70 -7.49 109.50 21.57
N SER A 71 -8.18 109.20 20.46
CA SER A 71 -7.56 108.65 19.24
C SER A 71 -8.48 108.74 18.01
N VAL A 72 -7.91 108.49 16.84
CA VAL A 72 -8.63 108.28 15.57
C VAL A 72 -8.62 106.78 15.24
N SER A 73 -9.76 106.24 14.81
CA SER A 73 -9.91 104.82 14.45
C SER A 73 -9.19 104.48 13.15
N SER A 74 -8.31 103.47 13.18
CA SER A 74 -7.58 102.96 12.00
C SER A 74 -8.51 102.38 10.94
N THR A 75 -8.13 102.50 9.66
CA THR A 75 -8.95 102.03 8.52
C THR A 75 -8.93 100.51 8.37
N GLU A 76 -9.94 99.95 7.69
CA GLU A 76 -9.98 98.52 7.34
C GLU A 76 -8.72 98.07 6.57
N ALA A 77 -8.13 98.94 5.75
CA ALA A 77 -6.88 98.67 5.03
C ALA A 77 -5.66 98.58 5.97
N ASP A 78 -5.59 99.43 7.00
CA ASP A 78 -4.55 99.37 8.03
C ASP A 78 -4.69 98.11 8.89
N TRP A 79 -5.92 97.75 9.25
CA TRP A 79 -6.23 96.49 9.94
C TRP A 79 -5.86 95.28 9.09
N ALA A 80 -6.18 95.27 7.78
CA ALA A 80 -5.79 94.20 6.86
C ALA A 80 -4.26 94.06 6.75
N LYS A 81 -3.53 95.18 6.58
CA LYS A 81 -2.06 95.21 6.50
C LYS A 81 -1.42 94.70 7.79
N SER A 82 -1.97 95.10 8.94
CA SER A 82 -1.54 94.66 10.27
C SER A 82 -1.84 93.17 10.50
N GLY A 83 -3.02 92.69 10.10
CA GLY A 83 -3.42 91.29 10.16
C GLY A 83 -2.49 90.39 9.35
N ARG A 84 -2.17 90.76 8.10
CA ARG A 84 -1.19 90.02 7.26
C ARG A 84 0.21 89.99 7.89
N LEU A 85 0.65 91.09 8.51
CA LEU A 85 1.94 91.14 9.24
C LEU A 85 1.95 90.23 10.48
N LEU A 86 0.88 90.23 11.28
CA LEU A 86 0.74 89.41 12.49
C LEU A 86 0.60 87.91 12.15
N PHE A 87 -0.15 87.59 11.10
CA PHE A 87 -0.27 86.24 10.55
C PHE A 87 1.09 85.68 10.12
N ASN A 88 1.89 86.47 9.39
CA ASN A 88 3.26 86.10 9.01
C ASN A 88 4.18 85.92 10.23
N LYS A 89 3.95 86.67 11.31
CA LYS A 89 4.62 86.50 12.62
C LYS A 89 4.06 85.34 13.47
N ARG A 90 3.09 84.54 12.97
CA ARG A 90 2.42 83.41 13.66
C ARG A 90 1.63 83.82 14.92
N LEU A 91 1.27 85.10 15.01
CA LEU A 91 0.43 85.69 16.04
C LEU A 91 -1.04 85.63 15.58
N TYR A 92 -1.53 84.41 15.36
CA TYR A 92 -2.82 84.16 14.70
C TYR A 92 -4.04 84.73 15.45
N PRO A 93 -4.16 84.68 16.80
CA PRO A 93 -5.31 85.29 17.49
C PRO A 93 -5.39 86.80 17.31
N GLN A 94 -4.24 87.48 17.31
CA GLN A 94 -4.14 88.90 17.02
C GLN A 94 -4.45 89.18 15.54
N ALA A 95 -4.01 88.30 14.63
CA ALA A 95 -4.34 88.41 13.21
C ALA A 95 -5.84 88.21 12.93
N MET A 96 -6.51 87.25 13.60
CA MET A 96 -7.96 87.04 13.52
C MET A 96 -8.73 88.31 13.87
N PHE A 97 -8.40 88.94 15.00
CA PHE A 97 -9.00 90.21 15.41
C PHE A 97 -8.79 91.31 14.36
N CYS A 98 -7.57 91.46 13.84
CA CYS A 98 -7.28 92.44 12.78
C CYS A 98 -8.03 92.14 11.46
N PHE A 99 -8.20 90.87 11.08
CA PHE A 99 -8.97 90.51 9.87
C PHE A 99 -10.47 90.72 10.07
N GLU A 100 -11.01 90.46 11.26
CA GLU A 100 -12.39 90.77 11.62
C GLU A 100 -12.66 92.29 11.63
N LYS A 101 -11.73 93.11 12.14
CA LYS A 101 -11.78 94.58 12.03
C LYS A 101 -11.52 95.13 10.62
N ALA A 102 -11.11 94.28 9.69
CA ALA A 102 -10.97 94.59 8.26
C ALA A 102 -12.08 93.98 7.40
N ASN A 103 -13.10 93.34 8.01
CA ASN A 103 -14.15 92.58 7.33
C ASN A 103 -13.63 91.45 6.39
N LEU A 104 -12.39 90.99 6.58
CA LEU A 104 -11.73 89.94 5.81
C LEU A 104 -12.01 88.56 6.42
N LEU A 105 -13.27 88.12 6.35
CA LEU A 105 -13.75 86.92 7.02
C LEU A 105 -12.99 85.65 6.59
N VAL A 106 -12.60 85.52 5.31
CA VAL A 106 -11.84 84.36 4.81
C VAL A 106 -10.43 84.32 5.40
N GLU A 107 -9.72 85.46 5.48
CA GLU A 107 -8.43 85.52 6.17
C GLU A 107 -8.54 85.35 7.69
N ARG A 108 -9.62 85.80 8.33
CA ARG A 108 -9.93 85.50 9.74
C ARG A 108 -10.05 84.00 9.96
N ASP A 109 -10.81 83.31 9.12
CA ASP A 109 -11.09 81.87 9.30
C ASP A 109 -9.84 81.02 8.99
N ILE A 110 -9.03 81.43 8.00
CA ILE A 110 -7.72 80.83 7.75
C ILE A 110 -6.77 81.08 8.94
N ALA A 111 -6.77 82.26 9.56
CA ALA A 111 -6.01 82.51 10.78
C ALA A 111 -6.49 81.63 11.94
N SER A 112 -7.79 81.39 12.07
CA SER A 112 -8.36 80.45 13.04
C SER A 112 -7.86 79.01 12.79
N ALA A 113 -7.92 78.51 11.56
CA ALA A 113 -7.44 77.17 11.21
C ALA A 113 -5.92 77.00 11.46
N TYR A 114 -5.13 78.05 11.22
CA TYR A 114 -3.70 78.07 11.56
C TYR A 114 -3.43 78.09 13.07
N GLU A 115 -4.30 78.72 13.90
CA GLU A 115 -4.21 78.61 15.36
C GLU A 115 -4.65 77.23 15.86
N SER A 116 -5.78 76.67 15.38
CA SER A 116 -6.19 75.28 15.66
C SER A 116 -5.06 74.29 15.38
N ARG A 117 -4.37 74.44 14.25
CA ARG A 117 -3.20 73.63 13.88
C ARG A 117 -1.99 73.84 14.79
N LYS A 118 -1.76 75.07 15.23
CA LYS A 118 -0.67 75.42 16.17
C LYS A 118 -0.93 74.79 17.54
N GLN A 119 -2.17 74.83 18.04
CA GLN A 119 -2.57 74.16 19.27
C GLN A 119 -2.43 72.63 19.16
N ALA A 120 -2.89 72.02 18.05
CA ALA A 120 -2.69 70.59 17.80
C ALA A 120 -1.21 70.18 17.77
N ARG A 121 -0.32 71.04 17.24
CA ARG A 121 1.14 70.84 17.28
C ARG A 121 1.75 70.99 18.69
N LEU A 122 1.21 71.85 19.54
CA LEU A 122 1.64 71.93 20.95
C LEU A 122 1.24 70.64 21.70
N LEU A 123 0.04 70.10 21.46
CA LEU A 123 -0.41 68.79 21.95
C LEU A 123 0.37 67.59 21.35
N GLN A 124 1.10 67.79 20.26
CA GLN A 124 2.03 66.81 19.69
C GLN A 124 3.40 66.84 20.36
N ALA A 125 3.86 68.01 20.83
CA ALA A 125 5.12 68.14 21.57
C ALA A 125 5.00 67.69 23.04
N ALA A 126 3.80 67.78 23.63
CA ALA A 126 3.52 67.33 24.99
C ALA A 126 3.49 65.80 25.10
N LYS A 127 4.55 65.21 25.68
CA LYS A 127 4.71 63.75 25.85
C LYS A 127 3.62 63.06 26.71
N SER A 128 2.84 63.82 27.46
CA SER A 128 1.81 63.33 28.39
C SER A 128 0.38 63.27 27.82
N VAL A 129 0.16 63.75 26.59
CA VAL A 129 -1.19 63.83 25.99
C VAL A 129 -1.51 62.56 25.19
N ASP A 130 -2.70 62.00 25.42
CA ASP A 130 -3.17 60.80 24.73
C ASP A 130 -3.30 60.97 23.18
N ARG A 131 -3.10 59.86 22.47
CA ARG A 131 -3.16 59.76 21.01
C ARG A 131 -4.53 60.17 20.48
N THR A 132 -5.64 59.79 21.12
CA THR A 132 -7.00 60.13 20.64
C THR A 132 -7.23 61.64 20.66
N THR A 133 -6.86 62.30 21.76
CA THR A 133 -7.01 63.75 21.95
C THR A 133 -6.17 64.52 20.93
N ARG A 134 -4.93 64.07 20.68
CA ARG A 134 -4.06 64.65 19.65
C ARG A 134 -4.64 64.49 18.24
N ARG A 135 -5.13 63.31 17.88
CA ARG A 135 -5.76 63.05 16.57
C ARG A 135 -7.01 63.92 16.38
N ALA A 136 -7.87 64.04 17.39
CA ALA A 136 -9.07 64.87 17.36
C ALA A 136 -8.73 66.36 17.14
N ALA A 137 -7.70 66.88 17.80
CA ALA A 137 -7.23 68.26 17.61
C ALA A 137 -6.75 68.52 16.17
N PHE A 138 -6.03 67.56 15.56
CA PHE A 138 -5.62 67.66 14.15
C PHE A 138 -6.79 67.50 13.17
N SER A 139 -7.75 66.61 13.44
CA SER A 139 -8.96 66.43 12.62
C SER A 139 -9.83 67.69 12.61
N ARG A 140 -9.93 68.37 13.77
CA ARG A 140 -10.61 69.66 13.88
C ARG A 140 -9.90 70.73 13.06
N ALA A 141 -8.60 70.90 13.23
CA ALA A 141 -7.81 71.84 12.42
C ALA A 141 -7.91 71.54 10.91
N ALA A 142 -7.97 70.27 10.52
CA ALA A 142 -8.19 69.86 9.13
C ALA A 142 -9.58 70.25 8.62
N SER A 143 -10.62 70.07 9.44
CA SER A 143 -12.00 70.48 9.15
C SER A 143 -12.11 72.00 9.00
N ASP A 144 -11.45 72.76 9.88
CA ASP A 144 -11.36 74.23 9.79
C ASP A 144 -10.74 74.64 8.44
N PHE A 145 -9.67 73.96 7.98
CA PHE A 145 -9.06 74.21 6.67
C PHE A 145 -9.93 73.77 5.48
N LEU A 146 -10.74 72.71 5.59
CA LEU A 146 -11.71 72.36 4.55
C LEU A 146 -12.79 73.44 4.41
N GLY A 147 -13.33 73.94 5.52
CA GLY A 147 -14.27 75.07 5.52
C GLY A 147 -13.67 76.30 4.81
N CYS A 148 -12.43 76.66 5.16
CA CYS A 148 -11.68 77.70 4.46
C CYS A 148 -11.50 77.43 2.95
N ALA A 149 -11.34 76.17 2.53
CA ALA A 149 -11.15 75.80 1.14
C ALA A 149 -12.41 76.00 0.29
N PHE A 150 -13.61 75.73 0.83
CA PHE A 150 -14.88 75.99 0.13
C PHE A 150 -15.16 77.49 -0.06
N LEU A 151 -14.74 78.33 0.89
CA LEU A 151 -14.91 79.79 0.81
C LEU A 151 -13.81 80.50 -0.01
N SER A 152 -12.66 79.85 -0.19
CA SER A 152 -11.52 80.38 -0.96
C SER A 152 -11.65 80.14 -2.47
N LYS A 153 -10.85 80.86 -3.26
CA LYS A 153 -10.74 80.67 -4.72
C LYS A 153 -9.30 80.39 -5.15
N ALA A 154 -9.14 79.63 -6.24
CA ALA A 154 -7.87 79.34 -6.92
C ALA A 154 -6.73 78.94 -5.96
N LYS A 155 -5.56 79.58 -6.04
CA LYS A 155 -4.34 79.20 -5.28
C LYS A 155 -4.55 79.12 -3.76
N GLN A 156 -5.44 79.94 -3.20
CA GLN A 156 -5.74 79.95 -1.77
C GLN A 156 -6.58 78.73 -1.36
N GLN A 157 -7.51 78.31 -2.20
CA GLN A 157 -8.31 77.08 -2.04
C GLN A 157 -7.42 75.83 -2.11
N THR A 158 -6.54 75.72 -3.13
CA THR A 158 -5.55 74.63 -3.21
C THR A 158 -4.65 74.58 -1.97
N SER A 159 -4.21 75.73 -1.48
CA SER A 159 -3.39 75.81 -0.26
C SER A 159 -4.16 75.32 0.98
N CYS A 160 -5.44 75.68 1.11
CA CYS A 160 -6.29 75.21 2.21
C CYS A 160 -6.51 73.69 2.15
N TYR A 161 -6.79 73.11 0.97
CA TYR A 161 -6.88 71.65 0.82
C TYR A 161 -5.58 70.93 1.18
N LEU A 162 -4.41 71.44 0.76
CA LEU A 162 -3.12 70.90 1.18
C LEU A 162 -2.91 71.00 2.70
N ARG A 163 -3.30 72.10 3.35
CA ARG A 163 -3.20 72.22 4.82
C ARG A 163 -4.18 71.34 5.57
N ALA A 164 -5.38 71.09 5.02
CA ALA A 164 -6.32 70.10 5.56
C ALA A 164 -5.73 68.69 5.46
N ALA A 165 -5.24 68.30 4.29
CA ALA A 165 -4.60 67.00 4.05
C ALA A 165 -3.37 66.79 4.97
N GLU A 166 -2.50 67.79 5.10
CA GLU A 166 -1.38 67.78 6.05
C GLU A 166 -1.82 67.63 7.52
N CYS A 167 -3.04 68.01 7.88
CA CYS A 167 -3.56 67.84 9.24
C CYS A 167 -4.22 66.47 9.43
N TYR A 168 -5.00 65.97 8.46
CA TYR A 168 -5.52 64.60 8.49
C TYR A 168 -4.39 63.55 8.53
N LEU A 169 -3.27 63.78 7.83
CA LEU A 169 -2.05 62.97 7.97
C LEU A 169 -1.49 62.92 9.41
N GLN A 170 -1.63 64.00 10.20
CA GLN A 170 -1.21 64.03 11.61
C GLN A 170 -2.29 63.50 12.56
N ALA A 171 -3.55 63.44 12.10
CA ALA A 171 -4.64 62.74 12.75
C ALA A 171 -4.64 61.22 12.46
N GLU A 172 -3.79 60.75 11.55
CA GLU A 172 -3.75 59.37 11.04
C GLU A 172 -5.07 58.95 10.35
N ASP A 173 -5.85 59.93 9.85
CA ASP A 173 -7.03 59.71 9.01
C ASP A 173 -6.61 59.69 7.54
N TRP A 174 -6.24 58.50 7.06
CA TRP A 174 -5.73 58.32 5.71
C TRP A 174 -6.80 58.58 4.63
N LYS A 175 -8.09 58.37 4.91
CA LYS A 175 -9.15 58.57 3.92
C LYS A 175 -9.46 60.06 3.73
N ALA A 176 -9.70 60.80 4.82
CA ALA A 176 -9.93 62.24 4.73
C ALA A 176 -8.69 62.99 4.20
N ALA A 177 -7.47 62.51 4.52
CA ALA A 177 -6.24 63.02 3.90
C ALA A 177 -6.23 62.81 2.38
N ALA A 178 -6.61 61.63 1.89
CA ALA A 178 -6.62 61.30 0.46
C ALA A 178 -7.63 62.14 -0.33
N GLU A 179 -8.84 62.32 0.19
CA GLU A 179 -9.89 63.15 -0.41
C GLU A 179 -9.49 64.64 -0.47
N ALA A 180 -8.81 65.13 0.58
CA ALA A 180 -8.25 66.48 0.61
C ALA A 180 -7.07 66.64 -0.39
N PHE A 181 -6.18 65.66 -0.54
CA PHE A 181 -5.13 65.68 -1.56
C PHE A 181 -5.68 65.62 -2.99
N TYR A 182 -6.73 64.82 -3.22
CA TYR A 182 -7.42 64.76 -4.51
C TYR A 182 -8.03 66.12 -4.88
N SER A 183 -8.68 66.77 -3.91
CA SER A 183 -9.20 68.14 -4.04
C SER A 183 -8.10 69.18 -4.28
N ALA A 184 -6.92 68.99 -3.67
CA ALA A 184 -5.72 69.78 -3.95
C ALA A 184 -5.06 69.48 -5.33
N HIS A 185 -5.57 68.50 -6.08
CA HIS A 185 -5.01 68.00 -7.35
C HIS A 185 -3.62 67.35 -7.22
N ASP A 186 -3.25 66.90 -6.01
CA ASP A 186 -2.06 66.09 -5.72
C ASP A 186 -2.44 64.61 -5.76
N PHE A 187 -2.44 64.03 -6.96
CA PHE A 187 -2.91 62.67 -7.19
C PHE A 187 -1.93 61.59 -6.68
N ASP A 188 -0.62 61.89 -6.61
CA ASP A 188 0.38 61.03 -5.98
C ASP A 188 0.06 60.83 -4.49
N MET A 189 -0.16 61.91 -3.75
CA MET A 189 -0.49 61.82 -2.32
C MET A 189 -1.92 61.32 -2.09
N ALA A 190 -2.88 61.64 -2.96
CA ALA A 190 -4.23 61.08 -2.87
C ALA A 190 -4.21 59.55 -2.97
N ALA A 191 -3.65 58.99 -4.05
CA ALA A 191 -3.67 57.56 -4.30
C ALA A 191 -2.87 56.77 -3.23
N ARG A 192 -1.71 57.29 -2.79
CA ARG A 192 -0.94 56.71 -1.67
C ARG A 192 -1.72 56.63 -0.37
N ASN A 193 -2.54 57.64 -0.06
CA ASN A 193 -3.30 57.67 1.19
C ASN A 193 -4.60 56.85 1.10
N PHE A 194 -5.27 56.78 -0.05
CA PHE A 194 -6.34 55.79 -0.27
C PHE A 194 -5.83 54.36 -0.10
N ARG A 195 -4.64 54.02 -0.64
CA ARG A 195 -3.97 52.73 -0.42
C ARG A 195 -3.71 52.45 1.07
N ARG A 196 -3.31 53.46 1.85
CA ARG A 196 -3.12 53.36 3.31
C ARG A 196 -4.42 53.23 4.10
N ALA A 197 -5.54 53.72 3.59
CA ALA A 197 -6.86 53.57 4.19
C ALA A 197 -7.53 52.21 3.90
N GLY A 198 -6.88 51.32 3.12
CA GLY A 198 -7.51 50.11 2.57
C GLY A 198 -8.54 50.39 1.47
N CYS A 199 -8.66 51.65 1.02
CA CYS A 199 -9.53 52.10 -0.07
C CYS A 199 -8.88 51.81 -1.43
N PHE A 200 -8.68 50.52 -1.72
CA PHE A 200 -7.99 50.07 -2.93
C PHE A 200 -8.78 50.37 -4.22
N ASP A 201 -10.11 50.29 -4.15
CA ASP A 201 -10.98 50.63 -5.27
C ASP A 201 -10.80 52.11 -5.66
N GLU A 202 -10.87 53.02 -4.70
CA GLU A 202 -10.61 54.45 -4.91
C GLU A 202 -9.15 54.73 -5.33
N ALA A 203 -8.16 54.05 -4.74
CA ALA A 203 -6.74 54.22 -5.09
C ALA A 203 -6.44 53.84 -6.55
N VAL A 204 -6.98 52.69 -7.01
CA VAL A 204 -6.89 52.24 -8.41
C VAL A 204 -7.59 53.24 -9.34
N ASP A 205 -8.76 53.75 -8.95
CA ASP A 205 -9.52 54.71 -9.75
C ASP A 205 -8.78 56.03 -9.98
N VAL A 206 -8.08 56.55 -8.96
CA VAL A 206 -7.22 57.73 -9.10
C VAL A 206 -6.08 57.45 -10.07
N VAL A 207 -5.39 56.30 -9.96
CA VAL A 207 -4.29 55.92 -10.85
C VAL A 207 -4.76 55.72 -12.29
N LYS A 208 -5.93 55.09 -12.52
CA LYS A 208 -6.50 54.90 -13.86
C LYS A 208 -6.95 56.21 -14.50
N LYS A 209 -7.67 57.06 -13.76
CA LYS A 209 -8.23 58.32 -14.29
C LYS A 209 -7.17 59.41 -14.52
N HIS A 210 -6.07 59.40 -13.75
CA HIS A 210 -5.03 60.43 -13.80
C HIS A 210 -3.62 59.87 -14.11
N ARG A 211 -3.53 58.78 -14.90
CA ARG A 211 -2.28 58.00 -15.13
C ARG A 211 -1.09 58.81 -15.63
N SER A 212 -1.31 59.92 -16.33
CA SER A 212 -0.29 60.86 -16.82
C SER A 212 0.19 61.91 -15.80
N ARG A 213 -0.48 61.99 -14.64
CA ARG A 213 -0.18 62.93 -13.54
C ARG A 213 0.23 62.24 -12.23
N VAL A 214 0.17 60.91 -12.18
CA VAL A 214 0.73 60.07 -11.11
C VAL A 214 2.08 59.55 -11.56
N GLN A 215 3.10 59.59 -10.70
CA GLN A 215 4.42 59.08 -11.04
C GLN A 215 4.40 57.56 -11.27
N ASN A 216 5.10 57.06 -12.29
CA ASN A 216 5.07 55.64 -12.68
C ASN A 216 5.42 54.71 -11.50
N ASN A 217 6.44 55.03 -10.70
CA ASN A 217 6.81 54.26 -9.51
C ASN A 217 5.70 54.22 -8.44
N VAL A 218 4.85 55.24 -8.34
CA VAL A 218 3.69 55.29 -7.43
C VAL A 218 2.52 54.48 -8.00
N ALA A 219 2.30 54.54 -9.31
CA ALA A 219 1.32 53.70 -9.98
C ALA A 219 1.64 52.20 -9.79
N GLU A 220 2.88 51.76 -10.08
CA GLU A 220 3.25 50.33 -9.99
C GLU A 220 3.32 49.78 -8.55
N ASP A 221 3.57 50.65 -7.56
CA ASP A 221 3.38 50.30 -6.15
C ASP A 221 1.90 50.04 -5.84
N ILE A 222 1.03 51.03 -6.08
CA ILE A 222 -0.39 50.98 -5.74
C ILE A 222 -1.10 49.85 -6.49
N LEU A 223 -0.88 49.72 -7.80
CA LEU A 223 -1.49 48.69 -8.64
C LEU A 223 -1.05 47.29 -8.21
N GLY A 224 0.24 47.07 -7.92
CA GLY A 224 0.72 45.75 -7.52
C GLY A 224 0.32 45.33 -6.09
N VAL A 225 0.07 46.28 -5.18
CA VAL A 225 -0.55 45.96 -3.88
C VAL A 225 -2.07 45.73 -4.04
N ALA A 226 -2.74 46.43 -4.96
CA ALA A 226 -4.15 46.19 -5.28
C ALA A 226 -4.38 44.83 -5.96
N ARG A 227 -3.53 44.42 -6.92
CA ARG A 227 -3.50 43.06 -7.51
C ARG A 227 -3.46 42.00 -6.41
N LEU A 228 -2.52 42.15 -5.45
CA LEU A 228 -2.36 41.26 -4.31
C LEU A 228 -3.62 41.17 -3.42
N GLU A 229 -4.25 42.31 -3.12
CA GLU A 229 -5.45 42.35 -2.28
C GLU A 229 -6.69 41.79 -2.98
N TYR A 230 -6.84 42.03 -4.29
CA TYR A 230 -8.00 41.52 -5.04
C TYR A 230 -7.97 40.00 -5.18
N PHE A 231 -6.81 39.37 -5.40
CA PHE A 231 -6.71 37.91 -5.32
C PHE A 231 -6.95 37.38 -3.90
N ARG A 232 -6.36 38.02 -2.89
CA ARG A 232 -6.52 37.63 -1.48
C ARG A 232 -7.96 37.71 -0.99
N THR A 233 -8.72 38.70 -1.47
CA THR A 233 -10.15 38.90 -1.16
C THR A 233 -11.09 38.24 -2.19
N ASN A 234 -10.57 37.38 -3.08
CA ASN A 234 -11.32 36.65 -4.10
C ASN A 234 -12.13 37.53 -5.08
N LYS A 235 -11.73 38.79 -5.27
CA LYS A 235 -12.32 39.76 -6.22
C LYS A 235 -11.72 39.58 -7.63
N LEU A 236 -11.85 38.38 -8.19
CA LEU A 236 -11.09 37.94 -9.38
C LEU A 236 -11.26 38.87 -10.60
N GLU A 237 -12.48 39.30 -10.91
CA GLU A 237 -12.77 40.22 -12.04
C GLU A 237 -12.03 41.56 -11.90
N LYS A 238 -12.00 42.12 -10.68
CA LYS A 238 -11.26 43.36 -10.38
C LYS A 238 -9.75 43.16 -10.46
N ALA A 239 -9.26 41.96 -10.14
CA ALA A 239 -7.85 41.61 -10.29
C ALA A 239 -7.45 41.51 -11.77
N SER A 240 -8.21 40.77 -12.58
CA SER A 240 -8.00 40.64 -14.03
C SER A 240 -7.98 42.01 -14.73
N GLY A 241 -8.86 42.92 -14.34
CA GLY A 241 -8.86 44.32 -14.81
C GLY A 241 -7.64 45.17 -14.41
N LEU A 242 -6.57 44.59 -13.87
CA LEU A 242 -5.27 45.21 -13.59
C LEU A 242 -4.09 44.57 -14.34
N PHE A 243 -4.31 43.56 -15.19
CA PHE A 243 -3.29 42.91 -16.03
C PHE A 243 -3.52 43.29 -17.50
N GLU A 244 -2.45 43.30 -18.31
CA GLU A 244 -2.57 43.56 -19.75
C GLU A 244 -2.79 42.26 -20.53
N GLU A 245 -2.21 41.15 -20.07
CA GLU A 245 -2.37 39.81 -20.66
C GLU A 245 -2.80 38.76 -19.61
N VAL A 246 -3.55 37.75 -20.06
CA VAL A 246 -4.01 36.65 -19.17
C VAL A 246 -2.83 35.83 -18.66
N ASP A 247 -1.78 35.60 -19.47
CA ASP A 247 -0.61 34.86 -19.01
C ASP A 247 0.25 35.65 -18.00
N GLU A 248 0.25 37.00 -18.02
CA GLU A 248 0.81 37.83 -16.93
C GLU A 248 0.05 37.59 -15.61
N GLN A 249 -1.28 37.48 -15.69
CA GLN A 249 -2.12 37.12 -14.54
C GLN A 249 -1.83 35.70 -14.03
N LEU A 250 -1.69 34.71 -14.93
CA LEU A 250 -1.43 33.33 -14.54
C LEU A 250 -0.05 33.19 -13.88
N GLU A 251 1.00 33.75 -14.47
CA GLU A 251 2.34 33.77 -13.87
C GLU A 251 2.33 34.44 -12.50
N TYR A 252 1.63 35.58 -12.34
CA TYR A 252 1.48 36.23 -11.04
C TYR A 252 0.78 35.34 -10.01
N MET A 253 -0.26 34.62 -10.41
CA MET A 253 -1.01 33.72 -9.51
C MET A 253 -0.19 32.50 -9.09
N GLU A 254 0.69 31.97 -9.94
CA GLU A 254 1.67 30.93 -9.59
C GLU A 254 2.81 31.45 -8.72
N ASP A 255 3.38 32.61 -9.06
CA ASP A 255 4.48 33.19 -8.30
C ASP A 255 4.06 33.62 -6.89
N TYR A 256 2.80 34.01 -6.70
CA TYR A 256 2.24 34.31 -5.38
C TYR A 256 1.54 33.13 -4.69
N GLY A 257 1.21 32.06 -5.41
CA GLY A 257 0.63 30.82 -4.86
C GLY A 257 -0.87 30.89 -4.60
N PHE A 258 -1.63 31.58 -5.45
CA PHE A 258 -3.10 31.66 -5.40
C PHE A 258 -3.77 30.47 -6.12
N THR A 259 -3.32 29.24 -5.88
CA THR A 259 -3.70 28.02 -6.63
C THR A 259 -5.20 27.77 -6.70
N GLY A 260 -5.92 27.88 -5.58
CA GLY A 260 -7.39 27.79 -5.54
C GLY A 260 -8.14 28.91 -6.26
N ALA A 261 -7.47 30.00 -6.67
CA ALA A 261 -8.01 30.99 -7.61
C ALA A 261 -7.53 30.72 -9.05
N LEU A 262 -6.28 30.27 -9.23
CA LEU A 262 -5.67 29.92 -10.50
C LEU A 262 -6.50 28.86 -11.25
N ILE A 263 -6.91 27.79 -10.55
CA ILE A 263 -7.80 26.75 -11.08
C ILE A 263 -9.10 27.36 -11.65
N ARG A 264 -9.71 28.32 -10.95
CA ARG A 264 -10.98 28.95 -11.37
C ARG A 264 -10.80 29.93 -12.53
N VAL A 265 -9.67 30.62 -12.61
CA VAL A 265 -9.32 31.47 -13.77
C VAL A 265 -9.02 30.61 -15.00
N LEU A 266 -8.25 29.53 -14.85
CA LEU A 266 -7.99 28.57 -15.93
C LEU A 266 -9.29 27.88 -16.41
N GLU A 267 -10.19 27.48 -15.50
CA GLU A 267 -11.50 26.92 -15.86
C GLU A 267 -12.37 27.95 -16.62
N HIS A 268 -12.40 29.21 -16.19
CA HIS A 268 -13.11 30.28 -16.90
C HIS A 268 -12.58 30.49 -18.33
N HIS A 269 -11.26 30.46 -18.51
CA HIS A 269 -10.60 30.52 -19.82
C HIS A 269 -10.55 29.18 -20.57
N ARG A 270 -11.25 28.13 -20.09
CA ARG A 270 -11.31 26.78 -20.67
C ARG A 270 -9.94 26.08 -20.81
N ARG A 271 -8.91 26.51 -20.08
CA ARG A 271 -7.58 25.88 -19.99
C ARG A 271 -7.63 24.70 -19.01
N TYR A 272 -8.57 23.77 -19.23
CA TYR A 272 -8.92 22.69 -18.30
C TYR A 272 -7.75 21.77 -17.95
N ASP A 273 -6.92 21.43 -18.94
CA ASP A 273 -5.78 20.53 -18.74
C ASP A 273 -4.79 21.11 -17.72
N GLN A 274 -4.44 22.39 -17.85
CA GLN A 274 -3.59 23.12 -16.89
C GLN A 274 -4.28 23.31 -15.53
N ALA A 275 -5.60 23.55 -15.51
CA ALA A 275 -6.36 23.64 -14.27
C ALA A 275 -6.31 22.31 -13.49
N ALA A 276 -6.35 21.18 -14.18
CA ALA A 276 -6.24 19.86 -13.60
C ALA A 276 -4.81 19.57 -13.10
N GLU A 277 -3.77 19.92 -13.86
CA GLU A 277 -2.37 19.82 -13.41
C GLU A 277 -2.17 20.55 -12.07
N VAL A 278 -2.64 21.80 -11.96
CA VAL A 278 -2.60 22.56 -10.69
C VAL A 278 -3.38 21.83 -9.58
N ALA A 279 -4.59 21.32 -9.86
CA ALA A 279 -5.39 20.57 -8.89
C ALA A 279 -4.70 19.28 -8.39
N PHE A 280 -3.99 18.56 -9.26
CA PHE A 280 -3.19 17.40 -8.87
C PHE A 280 -1.97 17.78 -8.03
N THR A 281 -1.29 18.91 -8.31
CA THR A 281 -0.19 19.39 -7.45
C THR A 281 -0.64 19.79 -6.04
N GLU A 282 -1.85 20.34 -5.91
CA GLU A 282 -2.53 20.60 -4.62
C GLU A 282 -3.20 19.34 -4.02
N ARG A 283 -2.87 18.15 -4.54
CA ARG A 283 -3.36 16.83 -4.07
C ARG A 283 -4.88 16.66 -4.08
N ASN A 284 -5.60 17.34 -4.98
CA ASN A 284 -7.06 17.22 -5.12
C ASN A 284 -7.43 16.44 -6.39
N VAL A 285 -7.37 15.10 -6.30
CA VAL A 285 -7.65 14.19 -7.43
C VAL A 285 -9.07 14.36 -7.98
N THR A 286 -10.06 14.49 -7.10
CA THR A 286 -11.48 14.64 -7.46
C THR A 286 -11.78 15.91 -8.27
N GLU A 287 -11.04 16.99 -8.04
CA GLU A 287 -11.16 18.23 -8.82
C GLU A 287 -10.36 18.15 -10.13
N GLY A 288 -9.17 17.53 -10.11
CA GLY A 288 -8.38 17.28 -11.32
C GLY A 288 -9.14 16.44 -12.36
N VAL A 289 -9.76 15.33 -11.93
CA VAL A 289 -10.63 14.49 -12.78
C VAL A 289 -11.83 15.30 -13.30
N ARG A 290 -12.51 16.08 -12.43
CA ARG A 290 -13.64 16.94 -12.82
C ARG A 290 -13.26 17.93 -13.92
N LEU A 291 -12.05 18.48 -13.88
CA LEU A 291 -11.55 19.44 -14.84
C LEU A 291 -11.17 18.77 -16.17
N LEU A 292 -10.42 17.66 -16.13
CA LEU A 292 -10.10 16.88 -17.33
C LEU A 292 -11.36 16.37 -18.06
N SER A 293 -12.39 15.94 -17.32
CA SER A 293 -13.67 15.49 -17.88
C SER A 293 -14.48 16.60 -18.58
N LYS A 294 -14.14 17.88 -18.36
CA LYS A 294 -14.71 19.03 -19.09
C LYS A 294 -13.89 19.43 -20.32
N SER A 295 -12.70 18.86 -20.50
CA SER A 295 -11.82 19.17 -21.62
C SER A 295 -12.42 18.63 -22.92
N SER A 296 -12.30 19.39 -24.02
CA SER A 296 -12.74 18.96 -25.35
C SER A 296 -11.73 18.04 -26.04
N ASN A 297 -10.60 17.74 -25.39
CA ASN A 297 -9.55 16.86 -25.86
C ASN A 297 -9.83 15.41 -25.41
N PRO A 298 -10.02 14.43 -26.31
CA PRO A 298 -10.29 13.05 -25.93
C PRO A 298 -9.16 12.42 -25.12
N ILE A 299 -7.90 12.85 -25.32
CA ILE A 299 -6.75 12.36 -24.53
C ILE A 299 -6.86 12.83 -23.07
N SER A 300 -7.38 14.04 -22.84
CA SER A 300 -7.63 14.55 -21.48
C SER A 300 -8.80 13.83 -20.81
N VAL A 301 -9.88 13.54 -21.56
CA VAL A 301 -11.02 12.75 -21.06
C VAL A 301 -10.59 11.31 -20.72
N GLN A 302 -9.76 10.67 -21.56
CA GLN A 302 -9.18 9.35 -21.25
C GLN A 302 -8.34 9.39 -19.97
N LYS A 303 -7.45 10.38 -19.82
CA LYS A 303 -6.68 10.59 -18.58
C LYS A 303 -7.58 10.80 -17.36
N ALA A 304 -8.75 11.43 -17.53
CA ALA A 304 -9.73 11.57 -16.45
C ALA A 304 -10.25 10.19 -16.01
N THR A 305 -10.64 9.34 -16.96
CA THR A 305 -11.07 7.95 -16.71
C THR A 305 -9.98 7.14 -16.02
N GLU A 306 -8.74 7.17 -16.54
CA GLU A 306 -7.59 6.45 -15.98
C GLU A 306 -7.30 6.84 -14.52
N GLN A 307 -7.31 8.15 -14.21
CA GLN A 307 -7.08 8.64 -12.84
C GLN A 307 -8.27 8.36 -11.91
N ALA A 308 -9.50 8.40 -12.41
CA ALA A 308 -10.69 8.06 -11.64
C ALA A 308 -10.72 6.57 -11.26
N LEU A 309 -10.45 5.68 -12.22
CA LEU A 309 -10.37 4.24 -11.98
C LEU A 309 -9.19 3.89 -11.07
N ARG A 310 -8.00 4.47 -11.29
CA ARG A 310 -6.86 4.32 -10.34
C ARG A 310 -7.25 4.74 -8.93
N GLY A 311 -7.96 5.87 -8.78
CA GLY A 311 -8.46 6.32 -7.49
C GLY A 311 -9.45 5.35 -6.83
N LEU A 312 -10.34 4.73 -7.61
CA LEU A 312 -11.27 3.72 -7.12
C LEU A 312 -10.56 2.41 -6.71
N TRP A 313 -9.58 1.92 -7.48
CA TRP A 313 -8.73 0.79 -7.08
C TRP A 313 -7.95 1.08 -5.79
N THR A 314 -7.33 2.26 -5.67
CA THR A 314 -6.64 2.70 -4.44
C THR A 314 -7.58 2.79 -3.23
N MET A 315 -8.85 3.19 -3.42
CA MET A 315 -9.83 3.32 -2.34
C MET A 315 -10.58 2.02 -2.00
N ILE A 316 -10.75 1.10 -2.96
CA ILE A 316 -11.48 -0.17 -2.77
C ILE A 316 -10.67 -1.36 -3.35
N PRO A 317 -9.48 -1.66 -2.77
CA PRO A 317 -8.71 -2.85 -3.15
C PRO A 317 -9.32 -4.14 -2.55
N PHE A 318 -8.76 -5.27 -2.99
CA PHE A 318 -9.16 -6.62 -2.63
C PHE A 318 -9.35 -6.84 -1.11
N GLY A 319 -10.54 -7.33 -0.72
CA GLY A 319 -10.84 -7.70 0.66
C GLY A 319 -11.20 -6.56 1.63
N LEU A 320 -11.27 -5.30 1.18
CA LEU A 320 -11.74 -4.17 1.99
C LEU A 320 -13.19 -4.34 2.49
N THR A 321 -13.39 -4.46 3.79
CA THR A 321 -14.71 -4.64 4.43
C THR A 321 -15.02 -3.57 5.48
N GLY A 322 -16.32 -3.35 5.73
CA GLY A 322 -16.81 -2.44 6.77
C GLY A 322 -16.60 -0.95 6.48
N ASP A 323 -16.57 -0.17 7.55
CA ASP A 323 -16.68 1.30 7.55
C ASP A 323 -15.52 2.02 6.86
N LYS A 324 -14.40 1.32 6.59
CA LYS A 324 -13.25 1.84 5.81
C LYS A 324 -13.63 2.28 4.37
N ARG A 325 -14.86 2.00 3.89
CA ARG A 325 -15.42 2.50 2.62
C ARG A 325 -16.00 3.93 2.70
N SER A 326 -16.01 4.60 3.85
CA SER A 326 -16.65 5.90 4.07
C SER A 326 -15.86 7.13 3.53
N ASN A 327 -15.38 7.07 2.28
CA ASN A 327 -14.70 8.20 1.62
C ASN A 327 -15.61 8.87 0.58
N PRO A 328 -15.97 10.17 0.72
CA PRO A 328 -16.86 10.86 -0.22
C PRO A 328 -16.29 11.00 -1.63
N ALA A 329 -14.96 10.86 -1.81
CA ALA A 329 -14.33 10.83 -3.12
C ALA A 329 -14.81 9.64 -3.97
N ILE A 330 -15.21 8.52 -3.37
CA ILE A 330 -15.69 7.33 -4.10
C ILE A 330 -16.95 7.66 -4.91
N SER A 331 -17.96 8.25 -4.27
CA SER A 331 -19.17 8.73 -4.94
C SER A 331 -18.87 9.74 -6.03
N LEU A 332 -17.99 10.72 -5.76
CA LEU A 332 -17.64 11.75 -6.75
C LEU A 332 -16.96 11.18 -8.00
N LEU A 333 -16.05 10.20 -7.85
CA LEU A 333 -15.40 9.54 -8.99
C LEU A 333 -16.37 8.62 -9.75
N ILE A 334 -17.27 7.90 -9.06
CA ILE A 334 -18.31 7.09 -9.70
C ILE A 334 -19.27 7.99 -10.50
N ASP A 335 -19.69 9.13 -9.96
CA ASP A 335 -20.58 10.08 -10.65
C ASP A 335 -19.88 10.71 -11.87
N GLN A 336 -18.61 11.10 -11.73
CA GLN A 336 -17.81 11.66 -12.84
C GLN A 336 -17.61 10.64 -13.97
N LEU A 337 -17.29 9.38 -13.65
CA LEU A 337 -17.21 8.29 -14.63
C LEU A 337 -18.57 7.99 -15.26
N SER A 338 -19.66 8.07 -14.49
CA SER A 338 -21.03 7.81 -14.97
C SER A 338 -21.54 8.84 -15.99
N LEU A 339 -20.91 10.02 -16.05
CA LEU A 339 -21.19 11.06 -17.04
C LEU A 339 -20.36 10.90 -18.32
N ASN A 340 -19.35 10.01 -18.35
CA ASN A 340 -18.53 9.80 -19.53
C ASN A 340 -19.16 8.77 -20.49
N ALA A 341 -19.41 9.20 -21.73
CA ALA A 341 -20.00 8.35 -22.78
C ALA A 341 -18.96 7.56 -23.60
N THR A 342 -17.65 7.72 -23.35
CA THR A 342 -16.57 7.11 -24.15
C THR A 342 -15.77 6.04 -23.40
N LEU A 343 -16.39 5.37 -22.42
CA LEU A 343 -15.77 4.24 -21.71
C LEU A 343 -15.71 3.00 -22.62
N SER A 344 -14.62 2.24 -22.53
CA SER A 344 -14.51 0.91 -23.16
C SER A 344 -15.34 -0.15 -22.42
N ASP A 345 -15.50 -1.33 -23.05
CA ASP A 345 -16.15 -2.49 -22.45
C ASP A 345 -15.44 -3.01 -21.18
N GLU A 346 -14.18 -2.64 -20.95
CA GLU A 346 -13.44 -3.01 -19.73
C GLU A 346 -13.63 -1.98 -18.62
N GLU A 347 -13.42 -0.69 -18.91
CA GLU A 347 -13.67 0.41 -17.97
C GLU A 347 -15.14 0.45 -17.51
N SER A 348 -16.07 0.09 -18.39
CA SER A 348 -17.50 -0.03 -18.06
C SER A 348 -17.77 -1.16 -17.05
N ARG A 349 -17.06 -2.30 -17.16
CA ARG A 349 -17.15 -3.41 -16.20
C ARG A 349 -16.45 -3.10 -14.89
N GLU A 350 -15.32 -2.39 -14.90
CA GLU A 350 -14.72 -1.86 -13.66
C GLU A 350 -15.70 -0.91 -12.95
N LEU A 351 -16.32 0.04 -13.68
CA LEU A 351 -17.30 0.97 -13.12
C LEU A 351 -18.56 0.26 -12.58
N GLU A 352 -19.06 -0.78 -13.26
CA GLU A 352 -20.19 -1.57 -12.78
C GLU A 352 -19.86 -2.30 -11.46
N ALA A 353 -18.66 -2.90 -11.36
CA ALA A 353 -18.19 -3.50 -10.12
C ALA A 353 -18.03 -2.46 -9.00
N PHE A 354 -17.44 -1.29 -9.27
CA PHE A 354 -17.30 -0.23 -8.25
C PHE A 354 -18.65 0.34 -7.80
N ARG A 355 -19.63 0.50 -8.69
CA ARG A 355 -21.02 0.83 -8.33
C ARG A 355 -21.62 -0.24 -7.41
N ALA A 356 -21.47 -1.52 -7.74
CA ALA A 356 -21.98 -2.62 -6.92
C ALA A 356 -21.25 -2.75 -5.57
N LEU A 357 -19.95 -2.42 -5.49
CA LEU A 357 -19.17 -2.35 -4.25
C LEU A 357 -19.61 -1.19 -3.35
N TYR A 358 -19.89 -0.02 -3.93
CA TYR A 358 -20.39 1.15 -3.21
C TYR A 358 -21.82 0.92 -2.69
N ALA A 359 -22.71 0.38 -3.53
CA ALA A 359 -24.08 0.01 -3.15
C ALA A 359 -24.18 -1.26 -2.27
N ASN A 360 -23.06 -1.96 -2.02
CA ASN A 360 -22.99 -3.25 -1.33
C ASN A 360 -23.91 -4.33 -1.93
N ASN A 361 -24.12 -4.30 -3.26
CA ASN A 361 -24.90 -5.29 -4.00
C ASN A 361 -24.07 -6.58 -4.20
N VAL A 362 -24.09 -7.44 -3.19
CA VAL A 362 -23.25 -8.65 -3.17
C VAL A 362 -23.74 -9.74 -4.14
N GLU A 363 -25.01 -9.72 -4.54
CA GLU A 363 -25.53 -10.64 -5.58
C GLU A 363 -25.03 -10.22 -6.97
N GLY A 364 -25.15 -8.93 -7.33
CA GLY A 364 -24.56 -8.41 -8.57
C GLY A 364 -23.03 -8.60 -8.66
N LEU A 365 -22.32 -8.51 -7.53
CA LEU A 365 -20.88 -8.83 -7.49
C LEU A 365 -20.58 -10.33 -7.69
N LEU A 366 -21.50 -11.23 -7.31
CA LEU A 366 -21.36 -12.65 -7.62
C LEU A 366 -21.59 -12.90 -9.11
N ASP A 367 -22.58 -12.24 -9.71
CA ASP A 367 -22.89 -12.36 -11.13
C ASP A 367 -21.76 -11.81 -12.01
N LEU A 368 -21.19 -10.65 -11.67
CA LEU A 368 -19.99 -10.10 -12.35
C LEU A 368 -18.75 -10.99 -12.24
N ALA A 369 -18.59 -11.73 -11.14
CA ALA A 369 -17.52 -12.71 -10.97
C ALA A 369 -17.75 -14.02 -11.76
N GLN A 370 -18.99 -14.31 -12.14
CA GLN A 370 -19.36 -15.49 -12.94
C GLN A 370 -19.50 -15.20 -14.44
N SER A 371 -19.95 -14.00 -14.83
CA SER A 371 -20.26 -13.62 -16.21
C SER A 371 -19.05 -13.63 -17.16
N ASN A 372 -17.85 -13.40 -16.62
CA ASN A 372 -16.59 -13.47 -17.34
C ASN A 372 -16.23 -14.93 -17.71
N GLN A 373 -16.88 -15.44 -18.75
CA GLN A 373 -16.49 -16.65 -19.49
C GLN A 373 -15.51 -16.30 -20.61
N THR A 374 -14.27 -15.95 -20.27
CA THR A 374 -13.18 -16.13 -21.24
C THR A 374 -12.95 -17.64 -21.43
N PRO A 375 -12.98 -18.17 -22.67
CA PRO A 375 -12.60 -19.55 -22.92
C PRO A 375 -11.11 -19.76 -22.62
N ILE A 376 -10.70 -21.02 -22.47
CA ILE A 376 -9.33 -21.41 -22.13
C ILE A 376 -8.38 -20.98 -23.25
N LEU A 377 -7.67 -19.86 -23.03
CA LEU A 377 -6.50 -19.45 -23.79
C LEU A 377 -5.22 -19.97 -23.10
N GLU A 378 -4.13 -20.04 -23.86
CA GLU A 378 -2.95 -20.81 -23.45
C GLU A 378 -2.22 -20.22 -22.21
N PRO A 379 -1.51 -21.04 -21.40
CA PRO A 379 -0.93 -20.62 -20.12
C PRO A 379 0.30 -19.69 -20.20
N LYS A 380 0.45 -18.91 -21.27
CA LYS A 380 1.63 -18.08 -21.55
C LYS A 380 1.36 -16.59 -21.66
N ASP A 381 0.15 -16.20 -22.04
CA ASP A 381 -0.20 -14.79 -22.12
C ASP A 381 -0.58 -14.22 -20.75
N GLN A 382 -0.30 -12.92 -20.59
CA GLN A 382 -0.18 -12.24 -19.31
C GLN A 382 -1.52 -12.18 -18.56
N THR A 383 -1.46 -11.94 -17.25
CA THR A 383 -2.64 -11.81 -16.37
C THR A 383 -3.63 -10.81 -16.96
N SER A 384 -4.73 -11.30 -17.53
CA SER A 384 -5.77 -10.43 -18.07
C SER A 384 -6.47 -9.67 -16.95
N SER A 385 -6.69 -8.38 -17.14
CA SER A 385 -7.43 -7.49 -16.22
C SER A 385 -8.80 -8.07 -15.80
N GLY A 386 -9.46 -8.81 -16.69
CA GLY A 386 -10.69 -9.57 -16.37
C GLY A 386 -10.54 -10.61 -15.24
N LEU A 387 -9.34 -11.13 -14.96
CA LEU A 387 -9.07 -11.97 -13.78
C LEU A 387 -9.02 -11.12 -12.49
N ILE A 388 -8.38 -9.96 -12.56
CA ILE A 388 -8.23 -9.02 -11.43
C ILE A 388 -9.60 -8.55 -10.95
N LEU A 389 -10.48 -8.16 -11.89
CA LEU A 389 -11.85 -7.77 -11.59
C LEU A 389 -12.68 -8.93 -11.00
N GLN A 390 -12.51 -10.16 -11.49
CA GLN A 390 -13.13 -11.35 -10.90
C GLN A 390 -12.67 -11.58 -9.46
N LEU A 391 -11.37 -11.45 -9.17
CA LEU A 391 -10.82 -11.63 -7.82
C LEU A 391 -11.34 -10.56 -6.84
N LEU A 392 -11.41 -9.29 -7.26
CA LEU A 392 -12.03 -8.22 -6.47
C LEU A 392 -13.49 -8.55 -6.15
N CYS A 393 -14.29 -8.87 -7.17
CA CYS A 393 -15.72 -9.16 -7.02
C CYS A 393 -15.96 -10.40 -6.12
N PHE A 394 -15.20 -11.48 -6.28
CA PHE A 394 -15.28 -12.65 -5.41
C PHE A 394 -14.86 -12.35 -3.96
N SER A 395 -13.88 -11.47 -3.72
CA SER A 395 -13.46 -11.13 -2.35
C SER A 395 -14.57 -10.49 -1.50
N HIS A 396 -15.62 -9.98 -2.14
CA HIS A 396 -16.79 -9.39 -1.50
C HIS A 396 -18.06 -10.25 -1.61
N SER A 397 -18.11 -11.20 -2.55
CA SER A 397 -19.24 -12.13 -2.74
C SER A 397 -19.02 -13.55 -2.23
N SER A 398 -17.81 -13.94 -1.81
CA SER A 398 -17.49 -15.31 -1.36
C SER A 398 -18.40 -15.82 -0.22
N ARG A 399 -18.97 -14.91 0.59
CA ARG A 399 -19.98 -15.27 1.61
C ARG A 399 -21.21 -15.99 1.03
N LEU A 400 -21.64 -15.67 -0.19
CA LEU A 400 -22.76 -16.33 -0.87
C LEU A 400 -22.41 -17.74 -1.38
N LEU A 401 -21.11 -18.04 -1.53
CA LEU A 401 -20.62 -19.37 -1.86
C LEU A 401 -20.69 -20.34 -0.68
N THR A 402 -20.95 -19.85 0.55
CA THR A 402 -21.14 -20.74 1.70
C THR A 402 -22.52 -21.44 1.62
N PRO A 403 -22.57 -22.78 1.73
CA PRO A 403 -23.83 -23.51 1.81
C PRO A 403 -24.47 -23.36 3.19
N HIS A 404 -25.80 -23.36 3.23
CA HIS A 404 -26.56 -23.38 4.47
C HIS A 404 -26.77 -24.82 4.95
N ARG A 405 -27.07 -25.01 6.24
CA ARG A 405 -27.28 -26.34 6.85
C ARG A 405 -28.45 -27.12 6.20
N ASN A 406 -29.39 -26.42 5.58
CA ASN A 406 -30.55 -26.94 4.85
C ASN A 406 -30.40 -26.89 3.32
N SER A 407 -29.22 -26.55 2.79
CA SER A 407 -28.99 -26.49 1.33
C SER A 407 -29.25 -27.84 0.66
N THR A 408 -29.71 -27.80 -0.59
CA THR A 408 -29.80 -29.02 -1.40
C THR A 408 -28.41 -29.46 -1.88
N ILE A 409 -28.24 -30.73 -2.24
CA ILE A 409 -26.94 -31.18 -2.76
C ILE A 409 -26.59 -30.58 -4.13
N SER A 410 -27.59 -30.22 -4.94
CA SER A 410 -27.38 -29.52 -6.22
C SER A 410 -26.91 -28.08 -5.99
N GLU A 411 -27.56 -27.35 -5.07
CA GLU A 411 -27.13 -26.03 -4.62
C GLU A 411 -25.70 -26.07 -4.05
N PHE A 412 -25.38 -27.08 -3.23
CA PHE A 412 -24.02 -27.28 -2.73
C PHE A 412 -23.03 -27.50 -3.87
N ILE A 413 -23.32 -28.37 -4.84
CA ILE A 413 -22.44 -28.61 -6.00
C ILE A 413 -22.21 -27.32 -6.78
N HIS A 414 -23.25 -26.52 -7.02
CA HIS A 414 -23.11 -25.23 -7.69
C HIS A 414 -22.20 -24.27 -6.90
N LYS A 415 -22.53 -24.00 -5.63
CA LYS A 415 -21.76 -23.11 -4.75
C LYS A 415 -20.31 -23.56 -4.58
N ALA A 416 -20.07 -24.85 -4.36
CA ALA A 416 -18.74 -25.43 -4.19
C ALA A 416 -17.92 -25.41 -5.49
N LYS A 417 -18.54 -25.58 -6.67
CA LYS A 417 -17.83 -25.39 -7.95
C LYS A 417 -17.38 -23.96 -8.16
N THR A 418 -18.22 -22.97 -7.85
CA THR A 418 -17.85 -21.55 -7.96
C THR A 418 -16.76 -21.19 -6.93
N ALA A 419 -16.82 -21.73 -5.71
CA ALA A 419 -15.74 -21.61 -4.72
C ALA A 419 -14.42 -22.27 -5.19
N LEU A 420 -14.48 -23.43 -5.84
CA LEU A 420 -13.29 -24.08 -6.42
C LEU A 420 -12.70 -23.27 -7.57
N LYS A 421 -13.53 -22.63 -8.43
CA LYS A 421 -13.06 -21.67 -9.46
C LYS A 421 -12.32 -20.51 -8.78
N TYR A 422 -12.94 -19.86 -7.78
CA TYR A 422 -12.35 -18.71 -7.08
C TYR A 422 -11.03 -19.07 -6.37
N VAL A 423 -11.00 -20.14 -5.58
CA VAL A 423 -9.79 -20.59 -4.87
C VAL A 423 -8.69 -21.04 -5.87
N GLY A 424 -9.07 -21.62 -7.01
CA GLY A 424 -8.16 -21.90 -8.11
C GLY A 424 -7.56 -20.63 -8.73
N GLN A 425 -8.39 -19.60 -8.97
CA GLN A 425 -7.95 -18.30 -9.48
C GLN A 425 -7.02 -17.57 -8.49
N LEU A 426 -7.31 -17.60 -7.18
CA LEU A 426 -6.38 -17.11 -6.15
C LEU A 426 -5.03 -17.84 -6.21
N LEU A 427 -5.05 -19.18 -6.31
CA LEU A 427 -3.83 -20.00 -6.41
C LEU A 427 -3.00 -19.71 -7.65
N LEU A 428 -3.65 -19.48 -8.80
CA LEU A 428 -2.98 -19.11 -10.05
C LEU A 428 -2.31 -17.73 -9.90
N PHE A 429 -3.07 -16.71 -9.48
CA PHE A 429 -2.54 -15.36 -9.26
C PHE A 429 -1.39 -15.33 -8.25
N THR A 430 -1.50 -16.09 -7.14
CA THR A 430 -0.43 -16.17 -6.12
C THR A 430 0.85 -16.80 -6.66
N ARG A 431 0.74 -17.77 -7.58
CA ARG A 431 1.90 -18.41 -8.24
C ARG A 431 2.55 -17.54 -9.31
N SER A 432 1.76 -16.71 -9.99
CA SER A 432 2.22 -15.72 -10.96
C SER A 432 2.45 -14.32 -10.36
N LEU A 433 2.58 -14.21 -9.03
CA LEU A 433 2.58 -12.91 -8.36
C LEU A 433 3.87 -12.13 -8.63
N ASP A 434 3.72 -11.07 -9.43
CA ASP A 434 4.73 -10.07 -9.73
C ASP A 434 4.20 -8.69 -9.33
N ILE A 435 4.91 -8.04 -8.40
CA ILE A 435 4.54 -6.72 -7.85
C ILE A 435 4.92 -5.55 -8.75
N SER A 436 5.67 -5.78 -9.84
CA SER A 436 5.93 -4.76 -10.86
C SER A 436 4.72 -4.51 -11.78
N LEU A 437 3.78 -5.45 -11.86
CA LEU A 437 2.58 -5.33 -12.67
C LEU A 437 1.55 -4.38 -12.03
N ILE A 438 1.02 -3.47 -12.86
CA ILE A 438 -0.03 -2.50 -12.49
C ILE A 438 -1.28 -3.23 -11.95
N ASP A 439 -1.58 -4.41 -12.49
CA ASP A 439 -2.72 -5.22 -12.08
C ASP A 439 -2.57 -5.82 -10.66
N THR A 440 -1.35 -6.19 -10.25
CA THR A 440 -1.05 -6.60 -8.87
C THR A 440 -1.15 -5.41 -7.90
N GLN A 441 -0.65 -4.26 -8.33
CA GLN A 441 -0.70 -2.97 -7.61
C GLN A 441 -2.15 -2.51 -7.38
N LYS A 442 -2.97 -2.50 -8.46
CA LYS A 442 -4.43 -2.29 -8.42
C LYS A 442 -5.10 -3.21 -7.40
N LEU A 443 -4.93 -4.54 -7.57
CA LEU A 443 -5.67 -5.51 -6.77
C LEU A 443 -5.38 -5.39 -5.28
N LEU A 444 -4.11 -5.27 -4.91
CA LEU A 444 -3.67 -5.31 -3.52
C LEU A 444 -3.55 -3.91 -2.89
N GLY A 445 -3.83 -2.82 -3.62
CA GLY A 445 -3.90 -1.46 -3.07
C GLY A 445 -2.55 -0.87 -2.68
N PHE A 446 -1.53 -1.02 -3.54
CA PHE A 446 -0.22 -0.39 -3.36
C PHE A 446 0.31 0.19 -4.68
N GLU A 447 1.12 1.24 -4.63
CA GLU A 447 1.67 1.91 -5.82
C GLU A 447 3.17 2.22 -5.65
N PRO A 448 3.99 2.24 -6.71
CA PRO A 448 5.42 2.55 -6.61
C PRO A 448 5.65 4.00 -6.15
N VAL A 449 6.67 4.21 -5.30
CA VAL A 449 7.10 5.56 -4.90
C VAL A 449 7.79 6.23 -6.10
N GLU A 450 7.18 7.29 -6.64
CA GLU A 450 7.75 8.02 -7.77
C GLU A 450 9.14 8.62 -7.43
N PRO A 451 10.18 8.35 -8.24
CA PRO A 451 11.52 8.88 -7.98
C PRO A 451 11.53 10.39 -8.23
N THR A 452 11.75 11.18 -7.17
CA THR A 452 11.82 12.65 -7.25
C THR A 452 13.12 13.13 -7.92
N GLY A 453 13.23 12.94 -9.23
CA GLY A 453 14.33 13.38 -10.06
C GLY A 453 14.45 12.58 -11.36
N LEU A 454 14.42 13.27 -12.51
CA LEU A 454 14.74 12.70 -13.81
C LEU A 454 16.24 12.40 -13.91
N GLY A 455 16.65 11.26 -13.36
CA GLY A 455 18.00 10.71 -13.45
C GLY A 455 17.94 9.20 -13.57
N GLN A 456 18.17 8.68 -14.78
CA GLN A 456 18.14 7.25 -15.06
C GLN A 456 19.39 6.57 -14.50
N ASP A 457 19.31 5.94 -13.32
CA ASP A 457 20.14 4.75 -13.07
C ASP A 457 19.62 3.79 -11.99
N LYS A 458 19.83 2.49 -12.20
CA LYS A 458 19.02 1.39 -11.61
C LYS A 458 19.56 0.83 -10.30
N THR A 459 19.79 1.67 -9.28
CA THR A 459 20.35 1.21 -7.98
C THR A 459 19.68 1.74 -6.71
N HIS A 460 18.44 2.25 -6.80
CA HIS A 460 17.56 2.34 -5.63
C HIS A 460 16.72 1.06 -5.56
N SER A 461 16.62 0.45 -4.38
CA SER A 461 15.59 -0.56 -4.12
C SER A 461 14.23 0.11 -4.29
N VAL A 462 13.35 -0.46 -5.12
CA VAL A 462 12.03 0.12 -5.34
C VAL A 462 11.25 0.10 -4.02
N GLU A 463 10.70 1.24 -3.64
CA GLU A 463 9.76 1.35 -2.52
C GLU A 463 8.35 1.49 -3.06
N PHE A 464 7.38 0.99 -2.31
CA PHE A 464 5.95 1.05 -2.64
C PHE A 464 5.18 1.73 -1.50
N TRP A 465 4.26 2.62 -1.85
CA TRP A 465 3.23 3.13 -0.95
C TRP A 465 2.16 2.07 -0.75
N ILE A 466 2.03 1.56 0.47
CA ILE A 466 0.93 0.72 0.91
C ILE A 466 -0.11 1.63 1.59
N HIS A 467 -1.35 1.64 1.09
CA HIS A 467 -2.42 2.51 1.60
C HIS A 467 -3.24 1.84 2.71
N SER A 468 -3.86 2.63 3.59
CA SER A 468 -4.69 2.17 4.72
C SER A 468 -5.97 1.40 4.35
N THR A 469 -6.30 1.36 3.07
CA THR A 469 -7.35 0.55 2.44
C THR A 469 -6.87 -0.85 2.06
N SER A 470 -5.56 -1.06 1.91
CA SER A 470 -4.96 -2.37 1.63
C SER A 470 -4.94 -3.26 2.88
N LEU A 471 -5.17 -4.57 2.68
CA LEU A 471 -4.92 -5.58 3.70
C LEU A 471 -3.44 -5.62 4.14
N LEU A 472 -2.51 -5.17 3.28
CA LEU A 472 -1.07 -5.14 3.57
C LEU A 472 -0.72 -4.14 4.70
N PHE A 473 -1.56 -3.13 4.95
CA PHE A 473 -1.21 -1.96 5.77
C PHE A 473 -0.92 -2.28 7.23
N GLU A 474 -1.69 -3.17 7.85
CA GLU A 474 -1.56 -3.47 9.29
C GLU A 474 -0.27 -4.28 9.55
N SER A 475 0.06 -5.23 8.67
CA SER A 475 1.33 -5.95 8.67
C SER A 475 2.52 -5.06 8.26
N ALA A 476 2.32 -4.11 7.35
CA ALA A 476 3.30 -3.11 6.95
C ALA A 476 3.69 -2.21 8.14
N GLN A 477 2.70 -1.71 8.89
CA GLN A 477 2.93 -0.93 10.10
C GLN A 477 3.70 -1.73 11.16
N GLY A 478 3.41 -3.03 11.29
CA GLY A 478 4.15 -3.94 12.18
C GLY A 478 5.63 -4.14 11.85
N ILE A 479 6.04 -3.92 10.59
CA ILE A 479 7.47 -3.98 10.17
C ILE A 479 8.19 -2.66 10.47
N LEU A 480 7.51 -1.53 10.27
CA LEU A 480 8.11 -0.20 10.39
C LEU A 480 8.08 0.38 11.82
N GLY A 481 7.11 -0.04 12.65
CA GLY A 481 6.93 0.45 14.02
C GLY A 481 6.29 1.85 14.07
N ASP A 482 6.82 2.73 14.93
CA ASP A 482 6.28 4.07 15.21
C ASP A 482 6.47 5.10 14.07
N THR A 483 6.66 4.66 12.82
CA THR A 483 6.75 5.55 11.66
C THR A 483 5.41 6.25 11.40
N VAL A 484 5.42 7.59 11.39
CA VAL A 484 4.25 8.41 11.06
C VAL A 484 3.85 8.18 9.60
N PRO A 485 2.61 7.73 9.30
CA PRO A 485 2.15 7.55 7.92
C PRO A 485 1.98 8.88 7.17
N ASN A 486 2.23 8.88 5.86
CA ASN A 486 1.99 10.03 4.99
C ASN A 486 0.51 10.09 4.55
N THR A 487 -0.06 11.28 4.39
CA THR A 487 -1.41 11.43 3.81
C THR A 487 -1.36 11.47 2.28
N SER A 488 -2.10 10.60 1.60
CA SER A 488 -2.23 10.54 0.15
C SER A 488 -3.16 11.65 -0.41
N ALA A 489 -3.16 11.82 -1.73
CA ALA A 489 -4.06 12.75 -2.43
C ALA A 489 -5.55 12.32 -2.44
N LEU A 490 -5.88 11.17 -1.86
CA LEU A 490 -7.25 10.68 -1.64
C LEU A 490 -7.62 10.68 -0.14
N GLY A 491 -6.81 11.30 0.71
CA GLY A 491 -7.02 11.38 2.15
C GLY A 491 -6.68 10.10 2.92
N LEU A 492 -6.10 9.09 2.26
CA LEU A 492 -5.70 7.83 2.89
C LEU A 492 -4.36 7.99 3.63
N LEU A 493 -4.05 7.09 4.55
CA LEU A 493 -2.70 6.97 5.12
C LEU A 493 -1.87 6.02 4.25
N SER A 494 -0.60 6.36 4.01
CA SER A 494 0.35 5.59 3.20
C SER A 494 1.65 5.34 3.97
N LEU A 495 2.17 4.11 3.87
CA LEU A 495 3.49 3.69 4.38
C LEU A 495 4.40 3.30 3.21
N ALA A 496 5.67 3.71 3.23
CA ALA A 496 6.67 3.29 2.24
C ALA A 496 7.34 1.99 2.71
N ILE A 497 7.33 0.95 1.87
CA ILE A 497 7.96 -0.35 2.16
C ILE A 497 8.77 -0.86 0.97
N THR A 498 9.83 -1.62 1.26
CA THR A 498 10.73 -2.20 0.25
C THR A 498 10.01 -3.16 -0.70
N GLU A 499 10.48 -3.29 -1.93
CA GLU A 499 10.06 -4.32 -2.89
C GLU A 499 10.05 -5.73 -2.26
N SER A 500 11.09 -6.08 -1.51
CA SER A 500 11.24 -7.39 -0.87
C SER A 500 10.20 -7.66 0.22
N ASP A 501 9.90 -6.67 1.06
CA ASP A 501 8.87 -6.80 2.11
C ASP A 501 7.46 -6.75 1.51
N THR A 502 7.23 -5.88 0.52
CA THR A 502 5.97 -5.81 -0.25
C THR A 502 5.65 -7.15 -0.90
N ARG A 503 6.65 -7.80 -1.53
CA ARG A 503 6.48 -9.14 -2.13
C ARG A 503 6.17 -10.21 -1.08
N ARG A 504 6.82 -10.17 0.08
CA ARG A 504 6.55 -11.11 1.19
C ARG A 504 5.11 -10.94 1.69
N LEU A 505 4.73 -9.72 2.06
CA LEU A 505 3.38 -9.39 2.55
C LEU A 505 2.29 -9.77 1.52
N ALA A 506 2.52 -9.51 0.23
CA ALA A 506 1.58 -9.87 -0.83
C ALA A 506 1.37 -11.39 -0.94
N LEU A 507 2.44 -12.19 -0.85
CA LEU A 507 2.35 -13.65 -0.83
C LEU A 507 1.66 -14.15 0.44
N ASP A 508 2.06 -13.65 1.62
CA ASP A 508 1.51 -14.06 2.92
C ASP A 508 -0.03 -13.87 2.95
N ILE A 509 -0.50 -12.67 2.59
CA ILE A 509 -1.94 -12.34 2.59
C ILE A 509 -2.72 -13.15 1.53
N MET A 510 -2.15 -13.38 0.35
CA MET A 510 -2.80 -14.19 -0.66
C MET A 510 -2.94 -15.66 -0.21
N TYR A 511 -1.92 -16.22 0.44
CA TYR A 511 -2.01 -17.56 1.03
C TYR A 511 -2.94 -17.62 2.24
N ASP A 512 -3.02 -16.57 3.07
CA ASP A 512 -4.03 -16.48 4.13
C ASP A 512 -5.46 -16.40 3.58
N MET A 513 -5.68 -15.69 2.47
CA MET A 513 -7.00 -15.67 1.82
C MET A 513 -7.37 -17.05 1.27
N ILE A 514 -6.43 -17.77 0.64
CA ILE A 514 -6.63 -19.16 0.19
C ILE A 514 -6.96 -20.09 1.36
N ARG A 515 -6.24 -19.99 2.49
CA ARG A 515 -6.55 -20.71 3.74
C ARG A 515 -7.94 -20.36 4.24
N SER A 516 -8.27 -19.06 4.31
CA SER A 516 -9.54 -18.53 4.83
C SER A 516 -10.73 -19.03 4.04
N GLU A 517 -10.72 -18.94 2.71
CA GLU A 517 -11.82 -19.42 1.86
C GLU A 517 -12.00 -20.95 1.91
N ALA A 518 -10.90 -21.71 1.87
CA ALA A 518 -10.96 -23.15 2.03
C ALA A 518 -11.46 -23.57 3.43
N ARG A 519 -11.11 -22.83 4.50
CA ARG A 519 -11.62 -23.02 5.87
C ARG A 519 -13.11 -22.67 5.98
N LYS A 520 -13.57 -21.55 5.41
CA LYS A 520 -15.01 -21.16 5.34
C LYS A 520 -15.84 -22.29 4.71
N MET A 521 -15.41 -22.78 3.55
CA MET A 521 -16.10 -23.88 2.87
C MET A 521 -16.01 -25.19 3.66
N HIS A 522 -14.87 -25.53 4.26
CA HIS A 522 -14.75 -26.70 5.13
C HIS A 522 -15.81 -26.66 6.25
N LEU A 523 -15.89 -25.56 7.01
CA LEU A 523 -16.76 -25.47 8.19
C LEU A 523 -18.24 -25.63 7.83
N ALA A 524 -18.68 -24.98 6.74
CA ALA A 524 -20.04 -25.09 6.23
C ALA A 524 -20.32 -26.52 5.70
N ALA A 525 -19.49 -27.03 4.79
CA ALA A 525 -19.67 -28.37 4.21
C ALA A 525 -19.57 -29.50 5.25
N ASN A 526 -18.74 -29.35 6.28
CA ASN A 526 -18.53 -30.40 7.28
C ASN A 526 -19.79 -30.60 8.17
N THR A 527 -20.54 -29.53 8.42
CA THR A 527 -21.81 -29.57 9.17
C THR A 527 -23.04 -29.85 8.29
N GLY A 528 -22.90 -29.82 6.97
CA GLY A 528 -23.96 -30.12 6.00
C GLY A 528 -24.40 -31.59 5.98
N PHE A 529 -25.57 -31.88 6.55
CA PHE A 529 -26.13 -33.25 6.57
C PHE A 529 -26.54 -33.78 5.19
N TYR A 530 -26.78 -32.89 4.22
CA TYR A 530 -27.21 -33.22 2.85
C TYR A 530 -26.17 -34.05 2.07
N LEU A 531 -24.89 -34.05 2.50
CA LEU A 531 -23.83 -34.90 1.94
C LEU A 531 -23.95 -36.37 2.36
N SER A 532 -24.81 -36.71 3.31
CA SER A 532 -25.05 -38.08 3.79
C SER A 532 -26.47 -38.55 3.44
N PRO A 533 -26.67 -39.84 3.12
CA PRO A 533 -28.01 -40.38 2.92
C PRO A 533 -28.79 -40.52 4.23
N CYS A 534 -30.12 -40.38 4.15
CA CYS A 534 -31.04 -40.75 5.22
C CYS A 534 -31.20 -42.28 5.28
N LEU A 535 -30.59 -42.92 6.28
CA LEU A 535 -30.64 -44.38 6.41
C LEU A 535 -32.05 -44.89 6.76
N ASP A 536 -32.78 -44.18 7.63
CA ASP A 536 -34.16 -44.54 8.02
C ASP A 536 -35.07 -44.56 6.78
N PHE A 537 -35.04 -43.49 5.98
CA PHE A 537 -35.79 -43.40 4.71
C PHE A 537 -35.33 -44.46 3.70
N ALA A 538 -34.02 -44.70 3.58
CA ALA A 538 -33.46 -45.67 2.65
C ALA A 538 -33.85 -47.11 2.97
N ILE A 539 -34.01 -47.47 4.24
CA ILE A 539 -34.42 -48.82 4.66
C ILE A 539 -35.95 -48.96 4.62
N PHE A 540 -36.66 -48.02 5.26
CA PHE A 540 -38.09 -48.14 5.61
C PHE A 540 -39.05 -47.31 4.73
N GLY A 541 -38.53 -46.49 3.81
CA GLY A 541 -39.34 -45.61 2.94
C GLY A 541 -39.91 -44.36 3.62
N ARG A 542 -39.50 -44.06 4.85
CA ARG A 542 -39.93 -42.89 5.63
C ARG A 542 -38.89 -42.49 6.69
N CYS A 543 -38.83 -41.22 7.04
CA CYS A 543 -38.04 -40.71 8.17
C CYS A 543 -38.95 -40.02 9.19
N ASN A 544 -38.81 -40.35 10.48
CA ASN A 544 -39.63 -39.77 11.56
C ASN A 544 -38.99 -38.51 12.17
N ARG A 545 -38.13 -37.79 11.44
CA ARG A 545 -37.35 -36.64 11.95
C ARG A 545 -37.71 -35.38 11.17
N ALA A 546 -38.35 -34.42 11.84
CA ALA A 546 -38.80 -33.17 11.22
C ALA A 546 -37.66 -32.41 10.50
N GLU A 547 -36.46 -32.40 11.08
CA GLU A 547 -35.26 -31.79 10.49
C GLU A 547 -34.19 -32.86 10.16
N CYS A 548 -34.53 -33.82 9.31
CA CYS A 548 -33.60 -34.88 8.91
C CYS A 548 -32.33 -34.31 8.23
N GLY A 549 -32.49 -33.34 7.31
CA GLY A 549 -31.40 -32.65 6.59
C GLY A 549 -30.52 -33.51 5.68
N ARG A 550 -30.73 -34.83 5.64
CA ARG A 550 -29.98 -35.82 4.86
C ARG A 550 -30.67 -36.10 3.53
N GLN A 551 -29.90 -36.52 2.51
CA GLN A 551 -30.46 -36.88 1.20
C GLN A 551 -31.38 -38.11 1.33
N GLU A 552 -32.66 -37.95 1.05
CA GLU A 552 -33.65 -39.04 1.13
C GLU A 552 -33.66 -39.86 -0.17
N VAL A 553 -33.36 -41.16 -0.07
CA VAL A 553 -33.20 -42.05 -1.22
C VAL A 553 -33.82 -43.41 -0.91
N ASN A 554 -35.04 -43.68 -1.38
CA ASN A 554 -35.70 -44.97 -1.16
C ASN A 554 -34.98 -46.07 -1.95
N SER A 555 -34.32 -47.03 -1.28
CA SER A 555 -33.56 -48.09 -1.96
C SER A 555 -34.39 -49.30 -2.42
N ARG A 556 -35.71 -49.27 -2.22
CA ARG A 556 -36.66 -50.23 -2.80
C ARG A 556 -37.27 -49.67 -4.07
N ASP A 557 -38.04 -48.60 -3.94
CA ASP A 557 -39.07 -48.22 -4.92
C ASP A 557 -38.61 -47.18 -5.94
N LEU A 558 -37.47 -46.50 -5.70
CA LEU A 558 -36.91 -45.50 -6.62
C LEU A 558 -36.25 -46.17 -7.85
N PRO A 559 -36.47 -45.71 -9.09
CA PRO A 559 -35.82 -46.23 -10.30
C PRO A 559 -34.28 -46.24 -10.21
N PHE A 560 -33.65 -47.14 -10.96
CA PHE A 560 -32.20 -47.34 -10.95
C PHE A 560 -31.43 -46.07 -11.34
N GLU A 561 -31.78 -45.45 -12.48
CA GLU A 561 -31.13 -44.26 -13.03
C GLU A 561 -31.18 -43.06 -12.07
N LEU A 562 -32.34 -42.79 -11.47
CA LEU A 562 -32.53 -41.69 -10.52
C LEU A 562 -31.80 -41.93 -9.19
N ARG A 563 -31.77 -43.17 -8.72
CA ARG A 563 -30.97 -43.57 -7.55
C ARG A 563 -29.47 -43.42 -7.81
N GLN A 564 -29.05 -43.77 -9.03
CA GLN A 564 -27.67 -43.66 -9.48
C GLN A 564 -27.24 -42.20 -9.70
N ASP A 565 -28.17 -41.33 -10.09
CA ASP A 565 -27.91 -39.88 -10.10
C ASP A 565 -27.68 -39.34 -8.68
N LEU A 566 -28.59 -39.64 -7.75
CA LEU A 566 -28.46 -39.20 -6.35
C LEU A 566 -27.19 -39.74 -5.68
N TYR A 567 -26.70 -40.92 -6.06
CA TYR A 567 -25.39 -41.44 -5.66
C TYR A 567 -24.24 -40.61 -6.25
N ASN A 568 -24.23 -40.38 -7.56
CA ASN A 568 -23.15 -39.65 -8.22
C ASN A 568 -23.13 -38.16 -7.86
N GLN A 569 -24.28 -37.53 -7.56
CA GLN A 569 -24.34 -36.21 -6.92
C GLN A 569 -23.59 -36.18 -5.59
N ARG A 570 -23.78 -37.16 -4.69
CA ARG A 570 -23.00 -37.24 -3.43
C ARG A 570 -21.52 -37.42 -3.69
N THR A 571 -21.16 -38.33 -4.58
CA THR A 571 -19.76 -38.60 -4.92
C THR A 571 -19.07 -37.36 -5.50
N ARG A 572 -19.76 -36.63 -6.41
CA ARG A 572 -19.30 -35.36 -7.00
C ARG A 572 -19.12 -34.27 -5.95
N ALA A 573 -20.09 -34.10 -5.06
CA ALA A 573 -20.01 -33.14 -3.96
C ALA A 573 -18.79 -33.38 -3.05
N LEU A 574 -18.54 -34.64 -2.69
CA LEU A 574 -17.36 -35.02 -1.89
C LEU A 574 -16.04 -34.82 -2.65
N ILE A 575 -16.02 -35.04 -3.97
CA ILE A 575 -14.86 -34.81 -4.83
C ILE A 575 -14.52 -33.32 -4.98
N ILE A 576 -15.51 -32.46 -5.23
CA ILE A 576 -15.31 -31.00 -5.30
C ILE A 576 -14.78 -30.49 -3.95
N GLN A 577 -15.35 -30.94 -2.83
CA GLN A 577 -14.88 -30.57 -1.49
C GLN A 577 -13.45 -31.07 -1.19
N THR A 578 -13.09 -32.25 -1.72
CA THR A 578 -11.72 -32.80 -1.66
C THR A 578 -10.74 -31.90 -2.43
N LEU A 579 -11.12 -31.43 -3.63
CA LEU A 579 -10.31 -30.49 -4.42
C LEU A 579 -10.12 -29.15 -3.69
N ILE A 580 -11.17 -28.57 -3.10
CA ILE A 580 -11.08 -27.32 -2.32
C ILE A 580 -10.14 -27.46 -1.12
N VAL A 581 -10.16 -28.61 -0.42
CA VAL A 581 -9.22 -28.88 0.67
C VAL A 581 -7.80 -29.17 0.16
N ASN A 582 -7.64 -29.66 -1.07
CA ASN A 582 -6.32 -29.84 -1.68
C ASN A 582 -5.66 -28.50 -2.05
N CYS A 583 -6.46 -27.44 -2.24
CA CYS A 583 -5.98 -26.07 -2.40
C CYS A 583 -5.41 -25.45 -1.10
N TYR A 584 -5.62 -26.04 0.07
CA TYR A 584 -5.20 -25.47 1.36
C TYR A 584 -3.66 -25.44 1.52
N GLN A 585 -3.07 -24.23 1.52
CA GLN A 585 -1.63 -24.03 1.63
C GLN A 585 -1.21 -23.80 3.10
N ALA A 586 -0.70 -24.85 3.76
CA ALA A 586 -0.15 -24.73 5.10
C ALA A 586 1.20 -23.98 5.08
N HIS A 587 1.41 -23.08 6.04
CA HIS A 587 2.66 -22.30 6.18
C HIS A 587 3.24 -22.41 7.61
N SER A 588 2.38 -22.42 8.62
CA SER A 588 2.73 -22.75 10.00
C SER A 588 2.56 -24.24 10.31
N THR A 589 3.14 -24.69 11.42
CA THR A 589 2.88 -26.03 11.99
C THR A 589 1.40 -26.22 12.37
N GLN A 590 0.70 -25.15 12.75
CA GLN A 590 -0.72 -25.19 13.10
C GLN A 590 -1.59 -25.41 11.86
N ASP A 591 -1.32 -24.71 10.76
CA ASP A 591 -2.01 -24.91 9.48
C ASP A 591 -1.83 -26.34 8.98
N GLU A 592 -0.66 -26.93 9.22
CA GLU A 592 -0.33 -28.27 8.76
C GLU A 592 -1.09 -29.35 9.55
N HIS A 593 -1.32 -29.15 10.86
CA HIS A 593 -2.22 -30.01 11.64
C HIS A 593 -3.67 -29.89 11.16
N GLU A 594 -4.15 -28.67 10.92
CA GLU A 594 -5.51 -28.43 10.40
C GLU A 594 -5.70 -29.05 9.00
N ARG A 595 -4.73 -28.88 8.10
CA ARG A 595 -4.72 -29.49 6.75
C ARG A 595 -4.83 -31.01 6.84
N ARG A 596 -4.13 -31.65 7.79
CA ARG A 596 -4.19 -33.11 8.03
C ARG A 596 -5.57 -33.55 8.54
N ASP A 597 -6.14 -32.85 9.52
CA ASP A 597 -7.47 -33.18 10.02
C ASP A 597 -8.56 -32.94 8.95
N PHE A 598 -8.45 -31.88 8.14
CA PHE A 598 -9.32 -31.66 7.00
C PHE A 598 -9.25 -32.81 5.99
N ARG A 599 -8.03 -33.16 5.55
CA ARG A 599 -7.79 -34.30 4.65
C ARG A 599 -8.38 -35.60 5.18
N ARG A 600 -8.18 -35.88 6.48
CA ARG A 600 -8.71 -37.07 7.17
C ARG A 600 -10.23 -37.09 7.22
N ILE A 601 -10.87 -35.97 7.59
CA ILE A 601 -12.34 -35.86 7.66
C ILE A 601 -12.96 -36.14 6.28
N TRP A 602 -12.42 -35.52 5.22
CA TRP A 602 -12.97 -35.68 3.87
C TRP A 602 -12.63 -37.04 3.24
N ALA A 603 -11.44 -37.60 3.48
CA ALA A 603 -11.12 -38.98 3.11
C ALA A 603 -12.05 -40.00 3.80
N ARG A 604 -12.46 -39.78 5.06
CA ARG A 604 -13.44 -40.64 5.72
C ARG A 604 -14.86 -40.48 5.20
N LYS A 605 -15.35 -39.25 4.96
CA LYS A 605 -16.66 -39.06 4.29
C LYS A 605 -16.70 -39.64 2.87
N LEU A 606 -15.58 -39.58 2.14
CA LEU A 606 -15.41 -40.25 0.86
C LEU A 606 -15.44 -41.79 1.03
N TYR A 607 -14.70 -42.35 1.99
CA TYR A 607 -14.75 -43.78 2.31
C TYR A 607 -16.17 -44.26 2.65
N GLU A 608 -16.90 -43.52 3.48
CA GLU A 608 -18.29 -43.83 3.87
C GLU A 608 -19.27 -43.79 2.69
N ASN A 609 -19.02 -43.00 1.64
CA ASN A 609 -19.86 -42.99 0.44
C ASN A 609 -19.44 -44.06 -0.60
N LEU A 610 -18.15 -44.40 -0.69
CA LEU A 610 -17.63 -45.43 -1.60
C LEU A 610 -17.85 -46.85 -1.05
N MET A 611 -17.78 -47.03 0.27
CA MET A 611 -17.97 -48.29 1.02
C MET A 611 -19.05 -48.12 2.12
N PRO A 612 -20.32 -47.82 1.75
CA PRO A 612 -21.33 -47.42 2.71
C PRO A 612 -21.83 -48.55 3.60
N HIS A 613 -22.32 -48.16 4.78
CA HIS A 613 -23.00 -49.05 5.73
C HIS A 613 -24.07 -49.91 5.05
N PHE A 614 -24.80 -49.34 4.09
CA PHE A 614 -25.94 -49.92 3.40
C PHE A 614 -25.74 -49.89 1.86
N PRO A 615 -25.08 -50.92 1.27
CA PRO A 615 -24.75 -51.00 -0.16
C PRO A 615 -25.89 -50.81 -1.19
N PRO A 616 -27.19 -51.06 -0.91
CA PRO A 616 -28.29 -50.72 -1.83
C PRO A 616 -28.40 -49.26 -2.30
N LEU A 617 -27.68 -48.35 -1.63
CA LEU A 617 -27.58 -46.93 -1.98
C LEU A 617 -26.40 -46.57 -2.91
N GLY A 618 -25.64 -47.57 -3.36
CA GLY A 618 -24.45 -47.42 -4.22
C GLY A 618 -23.15 -47.87 -3.53
N SER A 619 -22.06 -47.87 -4.28
CA SER A 619 -20.68 -48.16 -3.85
C SER A 619 -19.70 -47.76 -4.98
N ILE A 620 -18.39 -47.97 -4.81
CA ILE A 620 -17.35 -47.62 -5.81
C ILE A 620 -17.68 -48.03 -7.26
N VAL A 621 -18.30 -49.20 -7.48
CA VAL A 621 -18.67 -49.68 -8.82
C VAL A 621 -19.86 -48.93 -9.46
N CYS A 622 -20.47 -48.02 -8.70
CA CYS A 622 -21.53 -47.11 -9.13
C CYS A 622 -20.98 -45.70 -9.45
N VAL A 623 -19.68 -45.45 -9.34
CA VAL A 623 -19.07 -44.15 -9.70
C VAL A 623 -19.02 -44.03 -11.22
N ASP A 624 -19.69 -43.01 -11.76
CA ASP A 624 -19.78 -42.72 -13.19
C ASP A 624 -19.01 -41.43 -13.53
N ALA A 625 -17.91 -41.57 -14.27
CA ALA A 625 -17.08 -40.44 -14.69
C ALA A 625 -17.84 -39.43 -15.57
N ARG A 626 -18.86 -39.84 -16.34
CA ARG A 626 -19.67 -38.93 -17.17
C ARG A 626 -20.50 -37.97 -16.30
N ARG A 627 -20.95 -38.44 -15.14
CA ARG A 627 -21.71 -37.65 -14.14
C ARG A 627 -20.81 -36.84 -13.20
N ILE A 628 -19.50 -37.13 -13.20
CA ILE A 628 -18.50 -36.50 -12.34
C ILE A 628 -17.28 -36.03 -13.17
N PRO A 629 -17.38 -34.94 -13.94
CA PRO A 629 -16.26 -34.39 -14.70
C PRO A 629 -15.01 -34.10 -13.86
N GLU A 630 -15.22 -33.66 -12.60
CA GLU A 630 -14.14 -33.31 -11.66
C GLU A 630 -13.37 -34.53 -11.12
N LEU A 631 -13.76 -35.76 -11.49
CA LEU A 631 -13.12 -37.01 -11.03
C LEU A 631 -11.67 -37.14 -11.53
N GLY A 632 -11.39 -36.73 -12.77
CA GLY A 632 -10.06 -36.84 -13.39
C GLY A 632 -8.99 -36.13 -12.56
N ASP A 633 -9.15 -34.82 -12.38
CA ASP A 633 -8.24 -33.98 -11.60
C ASP A 633 -8.11 -34.47 -10.15
N SER A 634 -9.21 -34.94 -9.56
CA SER A 634 -9.22 -35.42 -8.16
C SER A 634 -8.45 -36.72 -7.94
N THR A 635 -8.29 -37.56 -8.98
CA THR A 635 -7.67 -38.88 -8.86
C THR A 635 -6.22 -38.78 -8.37
N GLY A 636 -5.44 -37.84 -8.93
CA GLY A 636 -4.08 -37.56 -8.47
C GLY A 636 -4.03 -37.02 -7.04
N ALA A 637 -4.91 -36.07 -6.70
CA ALA A 637 -5.00 -35.48 -5.37
C ALA A 637 -5.35 -36.51 -4.28
N ILE A 638 -6.38 -37.35 -4.50
CA ILE A 638 -6.79 -38.40 -3.55
C ILE A 638 -5.68 -39.44 -3.39
N SER A 639 -5.01 -39.83 -4.49
CA SER A 639 -3.88 -40.75 -4.43
C SER A 639 -2.73 -40.21 -3.59
N ALA A 640 -2.36 -38.93 -3.77
CA ALA A 640 -1.32 -38.26 -2.99
C ALA A 640 -1.72 -38.13 -1.50
N TRP A 641 -2.98 -37.79 -1.19
CA TRP A 641 -3.46 -37.77 0.20
C TRP A 641 -3.35 -39.12 0.90
N CYS A 642 -3.66 -40.21 0.19
CA CYS A 642 -3.51 -41.56 0.75
C CYS A 642 -2.04 -41.95 0.91
N GLU A 643 -1.16 -41.51 0.00
CA GLU A 643 0.28 -41.74 0.12
C GLU A 643 0.86 -40.98 1.32
N ASP A 644 0.58 -39.68 1.44
CA ASP A 644 0.95 -38.83 2.57
C ASP A 644 0.49 -39.48 3.89
N ALA A 645 -0.81 -39.78 4.00
CA ALA A 645 -1.38 -40.32 5.23
C ALA A 645 -0.80 -41.70 5.61
N LEU A 646 -0.59 -42.61 4.65
CA LEU A 646 0.00 -43.92 4.93
C LEU A 646 1.51 -43.84 5.26
N HIS A 647 2.21 -42.80 4.82
CA HIS A 647 3.59 -42.53 5.23
C HIS A 647 3.70 -41.94 6.64
N GLU A 648 2.75 -41.09 7.04
CA GLU A 648 2.76 -40.37 8.31
C GLU A 648 2.12 -41.12 9.48
N LEU A 649 1.14 -41.99 9.21
CA LEU A 649 0.47 -42.80 10.23
C LEU A 649 1.48 -43.59 11.07
N ASP A 650 1.33 -43.52 12.38
CA ASP A 650 2.19 -44.18 13.37
C ASP A 650 1.29 -44.81 14.45
N PRO A 651 1.48 -46.09 14.84
CA PRO A 651 0.63 -46.74 15.82
C PRO A 651 0.78 -46.16 17.23
N VAL A 652 1.89 -45.48 17.54
CA VAL A 652 2.20 -44.93 18.87
C VAL A 652 1.65 -43.52 19.04
N TYR A 653 1.50 -42.73 17.97
CA TYR A 653 1.14 -41.31 18.03
C TYR A 653 -0.25 -41.02 17.47
N GLY A 654 -1.04 -40.25 18.23
CA GLY A 654 -2.42 -39.89 17.89
C GLY A 654 -3.46 -40.72 18.62
N ALA A 655 -4.74 -40.62 18.23
CA ALA A 655 -5.83 -41.34 18.90
C ALA A 655 -5.75 -42.86 18.62
N PRO A 656 -5.40 -43.71 19.60
CA PRO A 656 -5.05 -45.12 19.35
C PRO A 656 -6.21 -45.90 18.74
N ASN A 657 -7.45 -45.54 19.10
CA ASN A 657 -8.68 -46.18 18.65
C ASN A 657 -8.98 -45.96 17.15
N LYS A 658 -8.35 -44.98 16.49
CA LYS A 658 -8.60 -44.68 15.07
C LYS A 658 -7.58 -45.32 14.11
N PHE A 659 -6.38 -45.63 14.60
CA PHE A 659 -5.22 -46.01 13.79
C PHE A 659 -5.51 -47.13 12.78
N LEU A 660 -5.97 -48.30 13.23
CA LEU A 660 -6.26 -49.44 12.34
C LEU A 660 -7.34 -49.14 11.30
N SER A 661 -8.28 -48.28 11.65
CA SER A 661 -9.38 -47.89 10.78
C SER A 661 -8.92 -46.93 9.68
N ASP A 662 -8.04 -45.99 10.02
CA ASP A 662 -7.42 -45.08 9.05
C ASP A 662 -6.50 -45.84 8.08
N VAL A 663 -5.62 -46.72 8.59
CA VAL A 663 -4.75 -47.59 7.76
C VAL A 663 -5.57 -48.39 6.74
N LEU A 664 -6.63 -49.07 7.18
CA LEU A 664 -7.47 -49.88 6.29
C LEU A 664 -8.27 -49.02 5.31
N ALA A 665 -8.81 -47.86 5.73
CA ALA A 665 -9.56 -46.97 4.84
C ALA A 665 -8.66 -46.39 3.72
N TYR A 666 -7.47 -45.90 4.05
CA TYR A 666 -6.55 -45.37 3.02
C TYR A 666 -6.04 -46.47 2.09
N LEU A 667 -5.70 -47.66 2.58
CA LEU A 667 -5.30 -48.78 1.71
C LEU A 667 -6.42 -49.20 0.75
N ASP A 668 -7.68 -49.23 1.23
CA ASP A 668 -8.84 -49.63 0.42
C ASP A 668 -9.26 -48.55 -0.60
N ILE A 669 -9.08 -47.26 -0.27
CA ILE A 669 -9.23 -46.16 -1.24
C ILE A 669 -8.15 -46.28 -2.32
N SER A 670 -6.87 -46.32 -1.93
CA SER A 670 -5.74 -46.41 -2.87
C SER A 670 -5.93 -47.58 -3.83
N PHE A 671 -6.12 -48.79 -3.30
CA PHE A 671 -6.26 -50.01 -4.10
C PHE A 671 -7.38 -49.95 -5.15
N ARG A 672 -8.43 -49.16 -4.93
CA ARG A 672 -9.61 -49.10 -5.81
C ARG A 672 -9.63 -47.92 -6.77
N ILE A 673 -8.94 -46.82 -6.45
CA ILE A 673 -8.77 -45.68 -7.36
C ILE A 673 -7.63 -45.97 -8.34
N HIS A 674 -6.44 -46.35 -7.85
CA HIS A 674 -5.31 -46.73 -8.70
C HIS A 674 -4.34 -47.64 -7.93
N ARG A 675 -3.93 -48.77 -8.52
CA ARG A 675 -3.00 -49.70 -7.85
C ARG A 675 -1.60 -49.08 -7.80
N GLN A 676 -1.30 -48.34 -6.72
CA GLN A 676 -0.05 -47.60 -6.59
C GLN A 676 1.13 -48.45 -6.12
N ASP A 677 2.30 -48.23 -6.74
CA ASP A 677 3.53 -48.92 -6.39
C ASP A 677 4.10 -48.51 -5.01
N TYR A 678 3.80 -47.32 -4.48
CA TYR A 678 4.29 -46.93 -3.15
C TYR A 678 3.86 -47.90 -2.04
N ILE A 679 2.78 -48.67 -2.23
CA ILE A 679 2.21 -49.57 -1.23
C ILE A 679 3.25 -50.63 -0.79
N PHE A 680 4.16 -51.09 -1.67
CA PHE A 680 5.23 -52.02 -1.25
C PHE A 680 6.26 -51.38 -0.31
N LYS A 681 6.46 -50.06 -0.40
CA LYS A 681 7.41 -49.30 0.44
C LYS A 681 6.88 -49.11 1.87
N LEU A 682 5.59 -49.29 2.11
CA LEU A 682 4.96 -49.12 3.43
C LEU A 682 5.50 -50.10 4.49
N HIS A 683 6.08 -51.23 4.09
CA HIS A 683 6.73 -52.19 4.99
C HIS A 683 7.96 -51.65 5.75
N SER A 684 8.47 -50.46 5.42
CA SER A 684 9.57 -49.79 6.15
C SER A 684 9.19 -48.40 6.68
N ARG A 685 7.87 -48.08 6.78
CA ARG A 685 7.37 -46.78 7.25
C ARG A 685 6.80 -46.85 8.68
N ARG A 686 6.39 -45.71 9.23
CA ARG A 686 5.98 -45.58 10.64
C ARG A 686 4.80 -46.46 11.03
N LEU A 687 3.85 -46.71 10.13
CA LEU A 687 2.65 -47.50 10.39
C LEU A 687 2.90 -48.98 10.76
N VAL A 688 4.09 -49.53 10.52
CA VAL A 688 4.45 -50.89 10.94
C VAL A 688 5.30 -50.96 12.22
N ARG A 689 5.52 -49.83 12.90
CA ARG A 689 6.27 -49.78 14.17
C ARG A 689 5.66 -50.73 15.23
N PRO A 690 6.48 -51.33 16.11
CA PRO A 690 5.96 -52.18 17.18
C PRO A 690 5.03 -51.42 18.12
N ARG A 691 3.87 -52.03 18.40
CA ARG A 691 2.95 -51.67 19.49
C ARG A 691 2.31 -52.97 19.96
N ASP A 692 2.41 -53.30 21.24
CA ASP A 692 2.28 -54.68 21.72
C ASP A 692 0.94 -55.37 21.38
N ASP A 693 -0.15 -54.60 21.34
CA ASP A 693 -1.48 -55.08 20.95
C ASP A 693 -1.59 -55.41 19.45
N LEU A 694 -0.74 -54.84 18.59
CA LEU A 694 -0.68 -55.09 17.14
C LEU A 694 0.28 -56.21 16.74
N MET A 695 1.09 -56.72 17.67
CA MET A 695 2.12 -57.71 17.37
C MET A 695 1.57 -59.15 17.37
N ILE A 696 1.96 -59.91 16.36
CA ILE A 696 1.67 -61.35 16.23
C ILE A 696 2.95 -62.13 15.93
N ASP A 697 2.97 -63.40 16.35
CA ASP A 697 4.13 -64.28 16.20
C ASP A 697 4.31 -64.81 14.76
N THR A 698 5.55 -65.04 14.36
CA THR A 698 5.90 -65.64 13.06
C THR A 698 5.71 -67.16 13.08
N ILE A 699 4.86 -67.66 12.18
CA ILE A 699 4.76 -69.09 11.91
C ILE A 699 5.91 -69.46 10.96
N GLY A 700 7.03 -69.93 11.51
CA GLY A 700 8.25 -70.28 10.79
C GLY A 700 9.34 -70.84 11.71
N PRO A 701 10.49 -71.28 11.16
CA PRO A 701 11.56 -71.91 11.94
C PRO A 701 12.35 -70.95 12.85
N ILE A 702 12.19 -69.63 12.67
CA ILE A 702 12.76 -68.60 13.55
C ILE A 702 11.59 -67.90 14.27
N PRO A 703 11.53 -67.96 15.61
CA PRO A 703 10.55 -67.21 16.40
C PRO A 703 10.81 -65.71 16.32
N GLY A 704 9.76 -64.94 16.06
CA GLY A 704 9.81 -63.48 15.98
C GLY A 704 8.40 -62.88 16.04
N LYS A 705 8.32 -61.56 16.18
CA LYS A 705 7.05 -60.81 16.22
C LYS A 705 7.07 -59.65 15.23
N TYR A 706 5.92 -59.37 14.63
CA TYR A 706 5.72 -58.28 13.67
C TYR A 706 4.28 -57.76 13.73
N SER A 707 4.05 -56.55 13.23
CA SER A 707 2.73 -55.90 13.25
C SER A 707 1.76 -56.51 12.24
N ILE A 708 0.49 -56.71 12.64
CA ILE A 708 -0.62 -57.09 11.74
C ILE A 708 -0.78 -56.16 10.53
N VAL A 709 -0.25 -54.93 10.60
CA VAL A 709 -0.27 -53.97 9.49
C VAL A 709 0.50 -54.51 8.26
N HIS A 710 1.54 -55.33 8.44
CA HIS A 710 2.19 -56.02 7.32
C HIS A 710 1.25 -56.99 6.60
N ASP A 711 0.32 -57.64 7.30
CA ASP A 711 -0.62 -58.58 6.68
C ASP A 711 -1.66 -57.83 5.83
N PHE A 712 -2.12 -56.66 6.27
CA PHE A 712 -2.98 -55.78 5.45
C PHE A 712 -2.26 -55.22 4.22
N ILE A 713 -1.05 -54.68 4.38
CA ILE A 713 -0.25 -54.17 3.25
C ILE A 713 -0.04 -55.27 2.19
N ASN A 714 0.31 -56.50 2.61
CA ASN A 714 0.46 -57.63 1.68
C ASN A 714 -0.86 -58.02 0.99
N PHE A 715 -1.99 -57.96 1.69
CA PHE A 715 -3.31 -58.24 1.11
C PHE A 715 -3.66 -57.27 -0.04
N TYR A 716 -3.42 -55.97 0.13
CA TYR A 716 -3.66 -54.97 -0.92
C TYR A 716 -2.60 -55.01 -2.04
N ILE A 717 -1.36 -55.42 -1.76
CA ILE A 717 -0.33 -55.67 -2.79
C ILE A 717 -0.72 -56.83 -3.73
N ARG A 718 -1.42 -57.86 -3.24
CA ARG A 718 -1.87 -59.04 -4.02
C ARG A 718 -0.75 -59.76 -4.80
N LYS A 719 0.47 -59.88 -4.23
CA LYS A 719 1.61 -60.59 -4.84
C LYS A 719 1.99 -61.91 -4.13
N SER A 720 1.69 -62.08 -2.83
CA SER A 720 2.13 -63.27 -2.07
C SER A 720 1.17 -64.47 -2.22
N PRO A 721 1.65 -65.72 -2.08
CA PRO A 721 0.84 -66.94 -2.21
C PRO A 721 -0.04 -67.26 -0.98
N ASN A 722 -0.05 -66.40 0.04
CA ASN A 722 -0.78 -66.63 1.30
C ASN A 722 -1.52 -65.38 1.81
N VAL A 723 -1.78 -64.38 0.95
CA VAL A 723 -2.39 -63.10 1.37
C VAL A 723 -3.74 -63.26 2.05
N ILE A 724 -4.57 -64.23 1.64
CA ILE A 724 -5.87 -64.48 2.29
C ILE A 724 -5.67 -65.03 3.70
N ALA A 725 -4.77 -66.00 3.90
CA ALA A 725 -4.48 -66.56 5.22
C ALA A 725 -3.92 -65.51 6.20
N ARG A 726 -3.03 -64.64 5.70
CA ARG A 726 -2.49 -63.49 6.43
C ARG A 726 -3.61 -62.52 6.85
N ALA A 727 -4.50 -62.16 5.92
CA ALA A 727 -5.64 -61.30 6.22
C ALA A 727 -6.61 -61.92 7.24
N ILE A 728 -6.92 -63.22 7.16
CA ILE A 728 -7.74 -63.95 8.14
C ILE A 728 -7.13 -63.84 9.54
N ARG A 729 -5.84 -64.14 9.69
CA ARG A 729 -5.14 -64.03 10.98
C ARG A 729 -5.15 -62.61 11.54
N ALA A 730 -4.98 -61.60 10.70
CA ALA A 730 -5.02 -60.20 11.11
C ALA A 730 -6.40 -59.76 11.63
N VAL A 731 -7.50 -60.15 10.97
CA VAL A 731 -8.86 -59.88 11.49
C VAL A 731 -9.22 -60.73 12.70
N PHE A 732 -8.76 -61.98 12.76
CA PHE A 732 -8.90 -62.84 13.94
C PHE A 732 -8.25 -62.17 15.16
N HIS A 733 -7.01 -61.68 15.02
CA HIS A 733 -6.31 -60.96 16.08
C HIS A 733 -7.07 -59.71 16.53
N ILE A 734 -7.54 -58.86 15.60
CA ILE A 734 -8.38 -57.69 15.91
C ILE A 734 -9.61 -58.08 16.73
N VAL A 735 -10.37 -59.07 16.27
CA VAL A 735 -11.68 -59.44 16.83
C VAL A 735 -11.56 -60.19 18.16
N PHE A 736 -10.54 -61.05 18.32
CA PHE A 736 -10.34 -61.83 19.56
C PHE A 736 -9.51 -61.07 20.62
N LYS A 737 -8.62 -60.15 20.24
CA LYS A 737 -7.98 -59.21 21.19
C LYS A 737 -8.85 -57.97 21.50
N SER A 738 -9.99 -57.81 20.84
CA SER A 738 -10.87 -56.64 20.98
C SER A 738 -10.13 -55.33 20.70
N LEU A 739 -9.38 -55.28 19.59
CA LEU A 739 -8.68 -54.07 19.15
C LEU A 739 -9.66 -53.04 18.61
N ALA A 740 -9.44 -51.78 18.95
CA ALA A 740 -10.34 -50.69 18.57
C ALA A 740 -10.34 -50.45 17.05
N ILE A 741 -11.52 -50.59 16.43
CA ILE A 741 -11.72 -50.43 14.99
C ILE A 741 -13.13 -49.94 14.67
N GLU A 742 -13.27 -49.16 13.60
CA GLU A 742 -14.57 -48.72 13.12
C GLU A 742 -15.33 -49.90 12.52
N ALA A 743 -16.56 -50.11 12.98
CA ALA A 743 -17.34 -51.29 12.62
C ALA A 743 -17.58 -51.43 11.10
N ASN A 744 -17.75 -50.31 10.38
CA ASN A 744 -17.94 -50.33 8.94
C ASN A 744 -16.65 -50.77 8.21
N VAL A 745 -15.50 -50.19 8.55
CA VAL A 745 -14.18 -50.58 8.00
C VAL A 745 -13.91 -52.07 8.24
N LEU A 746 -14.18 -52.58 9.45
CA LEU A 746 -14.03 -54.01 9.76
C LEU A 746 -14.96 -54.87 8.88
N VAL A 747 -16.25 -54.55 8.77
CA VAL A 747 -17.21 -55.33 7.98
C VAL A 747 -16.92 -55.25 6.47
N ASN A 748 -16.51 -54.08 5.96
CA ASN A 748 -16.05 -53.90 4.57
C ASN A 748 -14.85 -54.80 4.26
N PHE A 749 -13.86 -54.84 5.17
CA PHE A 749 -12.68 -55.69 5.01
C PHE A 749 -13.00 -57.18 5.15
N LEU A 750 -13.89 -57.56 6.08
CA LEU A 750 -14.38 -58.94 6.20
C LEU A 750 -15.13 -59.40 4.94
N GLU A 751 -15.97 -58.55 4.34
CA GLU A 751 -16.62 -58.81 3.04
C GLU A 751 -15.58 -58.94 1.91
N PHE A 752 -14.50 -58.14 1.92
CA PHE A 752 -13.39 -58.27 0.96
C PHE A 752 -12.66 -59.61 1.13
N VAL A 753 -12.22 -59.98 2.33
CA VAL A 753 -11.59 -61.29 2.57
C VAL A 753 -12.53 -62.44 2.19
N GLY A 754 -13.83 -62.31 2.46
CA GLY A 754 -14.84 -63.32 2.15
C GLY A 754 -15.13 -63.50 0.66
N ARG A 755 -15.17 -62.43 -0.14
CA ARG A 755 -15.35 -62.56 -1.60
C ARG A 755 -14.14 -63.20 -2.28
N GLU A 756 -12.92 -62.95 -1.79
CA GLU A 756 -11.70 -63.63 -2.26
C GLU A 756 -11.69 -65.11 -1.84
N ILE A 757 -12.18 -65.44 -0.63
CA ILE A 757 -12.40 -66.83 -0.20
C ILE A 757 -13.42 -67.53 -1.10
N ILE A 758 -14.55 -66.89 -1.42
CA ILE A 758 -15.59 -67.44 -2.30
C ILE A 758 -15.01 -67.73 -3.69
N VAL A 759 -14.23 -66.81 -4.26
CA VAL A 759 -13.52 -67.00 -5.53
C VAL A 759 -12.50 -68.15 -5.43
N PHE A 760 -11.69 -68.20 -4.36
CA PHE A 760 -10.72 -69.26 -4.13
C PHE A 760 -11.37 -70.64 -4.08
N CYS A 761 -12.50 -70.80 -3.38
CA CYS A 761 -13.26 -72.05 -3.34
C CYS A 761 -13.80 -72.51 -4.71
N ARG A 762 -13.80 -71.65 -5.73
CA ARG A 762 -14.21 -71.96 -7.11
C ARG A 762 -13.06 -72.09 -8.11
N LEU A 763 -11.85 -71.61 -7.80
CA LEU A 763 -10.65 -71.78 -8.67
C LEU A 763 -10.38 -73.25 -9.03
N SER A 764 -10.66 -74.18 -8.12
CA SER A 764 -10.43 -75.62 -8.31
C SER A 764 -11.62 -76.39 -8.93
N GLN A 765 -12.71 -75.71 -9.33
CA GLN A 765 -13.92 -76.37 -9.83
C GLN A 765 -13.99 -76.38 -11.37
N LYS A 766 -14.40 -77.52 -11.94
CA LYS A 766 -14.68 -77.63 -13.39
C LYS A 766 -15.87 -76.73 -13.74
N GLY A 767 -15.71 -75.86 -14.74
CA GLY A 767 -16.73 -74.90 -15.18
C GLY A 767 -16.29 -73.43 -15.15
N GLY A 768 -15.15 -73.12 -14.53
CA GLY A 768 -14.59 -71.76 -14.48
C GLY A 768 -15.03 -70.96 -13.26
N VAL A 769 -14.20 -69.97 -12.88
CA VAL A 769 -14.18 -69.34 -11.55
C VAL A 769 -15.52 -68.70 -11.11
N PHE A 770 -16.29 -68.17 -12.07
CA PHE A 770 -17.57 -67.50 -11.82
C PHE A 770 -18.80 -68.35 -12.19
N HIS A 771 -18.63 -69.61 -12.61
CA HIS A 771 -19.78 -70.47 -12.96
C HIS A 771 -20.51 -70.95 -11.69
N ASN A 772 -21.85 -70.85 -11.71
CA ASN A 772 -22.74 -71.27 -10.64
C ASN A 772 -22.36 -70.65 -9.28
N ILE A 773 -22.02 -69.36 -9.30
CA ILE A 773 -21.63 -68.56 -8.14
C ILE A 773 -22.75 -67.59 -7.76
N LEU A 774 -22.93 -67.35 -6.46
CA LEU A 774 -24.03 -66.56 -5.91
C LEU A 774 -23.45 -65.40 -5.09
N LEU A 775 -23.68 -64.18 -5.53
CA LEU A 775 -23.03 -62.97 -4.99
C LEU A 775 -23.99 -61.76 -5.02
N PRO A 776 -23.75 -60.70 -4.24
CA PRO A 776 -24.33 -59.38 -4.51
C PRO A 776 -23.74 -58.79 -5.80
N ARG A 777 -24.54 -58.06 -6.59
CA ARG A 777 -24.14 -57.51 -7.90
C ARG A 777 -22.94 -56.58 -7.78
N SER A 778 -22.85 -55.77 -6.73
CA SER A 778 -21.69 -54.90 -6.52
C SER A 778 -20.39 -55.68 -6.32
N TRP A 779 -20.42 -56.79 -5.58
CA TRP A 779 -19.26 -57.67 -5.38
C TRP A 779 -18.89 -58.37 -6.69
N ALA A 780 -19.87 -58.87 -7.45
CA ALA A 780 -19.64 -59.51 -8.75
C ALA A 780 -18.99 -58.53 -9.74
N SER A 781 -19.49 -57.29 -9.84
CA SER A 781 -18.90 -56.26 -10.70
C SER A 781 -17.49 -55.86 -10.27
N ASP A 782 -17.23 -55.75 -8.96
CA ASP A 782 -15.90 -55.40 -8.42
C ASP A 782 -14.88 -56.55 -8.49
N LEU A 783 -15.35 -57.80 -8.65
CA LEU A 783 -14.51 -58.98 -8.89
C LEU A 783 -14.18 -59.19 -10.37
N VAL A 784 -15.16 -59.09 -11.29
CA VAL A 784 -14.93 -59.34 -12.73
C VAL A 784 -13.98 -58.31 -13.33
N LYS A 785 -13.96 -57.08 -12.82
CA LYS A 785 -13.01 -56.02 -13.17
C LYS A 785 -11.55 -56.28 -12.72
N ARG A 786 -11.24 -57.43 -12.11
CA ARG A 786 -9.89 -57.76 -11.59
C ARG A 786 -9.49 -59.19 -11.89
N THR A 787 -8.19 -59.41 -12.08
CA THR A 787 -7.63 -60.77 -12.08
C THR A 787 -7.85 -61.44 -10.72
N PRO A 788 -8.41 -62.67 -10.66
CA PRO A 788 -8.45 -63.46 -9.44
C PRO A 788 -7.04 -63.66 -8.83
N LEU A 789 -6.96 -63.87 -7.51
CA LEU A 789 -5.70 -64.27 -6.89
C LEU A 789 -5.25 -65.64 -7.42
N PRO A 790 -3.92 -65.87 -7.60
CA PRO A 790 -3.40 -67.21 -7.84
C PRO A 790 -3.62 -68.10 -6.61
N LEU A 791 -3.55 -69.43 -6.79
CA LEU A 791 -3.85 -70.43 -5.76
C LEU A 791 -3.17 -70.08 -4.41
N GLN A 792 -3.99 -69.91 -3.38
CA GLN A 792 -3.58 -69.46 -2.06
C GLN A 792 -3.33 -70.61 -1.08
N GLN A 793 -2.33 -70.45 -0.22
CA GLN A 793 -1.92 -71.42 0.80
C GLN A 793 -2.44 -71.03 2.19
N GLY A 794 -2.69 -72.02 3.04
CA GLY A 794 -2.95 -71.83 4.48
C GLY A 794 -4.31 -71.23 4.86
N ILE A 795 -5.31 -71.24 3.99
CA ILE A 795 -6.63 -70.63 4.27
C ILE A 795 -7.42 -71.46 5.29
N SER A 796 -7.59 -70.91 6.50
CA SER A 796 -8.44 -71.49 7.54
C SER A 796 -9.87 -70.94 7.48
N LEU A 797 -10.76 -71.68 6.80
CA LEU A 797 -12.21 -71.38 6.81
C LEU A 797 -12.80 -71.41 8.23
N ARG A 798 -12.22 -72.20 9.15
CA ARG A 798 -12.68 -72.30 10.54
C ARG A 798 -12.44 -71.01 11.32
N GLU A 799 -11.22 -70.47 11.25
CA GLU A 799 -10.87 -69.19 11.91
C GLU A 799 -11.64 -68.02 11.31
N TYR A 800 -11.80 -67.99 9.99
CA TYR A 800 -12.58 -66.94 9.33
C TYR A 800 -14.06 -66.96 9.78
N MET A 801 -14.72 -68.12 9.77
CA MET A 801 -16.11 -68.22 10.25
C MET A 801 -16.23 -67.91 11.75
N ALA A 802 -15.28 -68.35 12.58
CA ALA A 802 -15.21 -67.98 14.00
C ALA A 802 -15.08 -66.46 14.21
N THR A 803 -14.29 -65.79 13.38
CA THR A 803 -14.15 -64.33 13.36
C THR A 803 -15.47 -63.64 13.00
N LEU A 804 -16.22 -64.16 12.02
CA LEU A 804 -17.54 -63.62 11.65
C LEU A 804 -18.57 -63.79 12.80
N TYR A 805 -18.62 -64.97 13.45
CA TYR A 805 -19.49 -65.18 14.60
C TYR A 805 -19.15 -64.25 15.77
N ARG A 806 -17.86 -64.12 16.11
CA ARG A 806 -17.42 -63.19 17.17
C ARG A 806 -17.67 -61.72 16.81
N THR A 807 -17.63 -61.36 15.53
CA THR A 807 -18.02 -60.02 15.06
C THR A 807 -19.51 -59.74 15.28
N LEU A 808 -20.41 -60.73 15.08
CA LEU A 808 -21.83 -60.59 15.41
C LEU A 808 -22.05 -60.34 16.90
N GLU A 809 -21.32 -61.03 17.78
CA GLU A 809 -21.37 -60.80 19.23
C GLU A 809 -20.92 -59.38 19.60
N LEU A 810 -19.79 -58.91 19.06
CA LEU A 810 -19.29 -57.55 19.34
C LEU A 810 -20.23 -56.45 18.82
N LEU A 811 -20.93 -56.68 17.71
CA LEU A 811 -21.96 -55.76 17.20
C LEU A 811 -23.21 -55.75 18.09
N ARG A 812 -23.61 -56.90 18.66
CA ARG A 812 -24.77 -57.01 19.57
C ARG A 812 -24.48 -56.42 20.95
N VAL A 813 -23.35 -56.76 21.56
CA VAL A 813 -22.92 -56.32 22.91
C VAL A 813 -22.17 -54.98 22.85
N HIS A 814 -22.54 -54.11 21.90
CA HIS A 814 -21.91 -52.79 21.77
C HIS A 814 -22.42 -51.82 22.84
N GLU A 815 -21.50 -51.43 23.74
CA GLU A 815 -21.63 -50.31 24.68
C GLU A 815 -20.83 -49.08 24.19
N PRO A 816 -21.40 -47.85 24.20
CA PRO A 816 -20.77 -46.68 23.56
C PRO A 816 -19.43 -46.18 24.11
N LYS A 817 -18.99 -46.61 25.30
CA LYS A 817 -17.74 -46.14 25.94
C LYS A 817 -16.65 -47.21 26.08
N SER A 818 -17.03 -48.48 25.96
CA SER A 818 -16.25 -49.67 26.35
C SER A 818 -16.10 -50.67 25.20
N SER A 819 -16.95 -50.60 24.17
CA SER A 819 -16.86 -51.49 23.01
C SER A 819 -15.65 -51.17 22.12
N PRO A 820 -14.94 -52.18 21.59
CA PRO A 820 -13.87 -51.97 20.61
C PRO A 820 -14.41 -51.51 19.24
N LEU A 821 -15.69 -51.76 18.97
CA LEU A 821 -16.33 -51.36 17.72
C LEU A 821 -16.98 -49.98 17.87
N TYR A 822 -16.46 -48.98 17.16
CA TYR A 822 -17.01 -47.62 17.13
C TYR A 822 -17.59 -47.27 15.75
N GLY A 823 -18.19 -46.07 15.65
CA GLY A 823 -18.87 -45.58 14.45
C GLY A 823 -20.39 -45.45 14.60
N PHE A 824 -20.95 -45.78 15.76
CA PHE A 824 -22.40 -45.79 16.03
C PHE A 824 -22.92 -44.49 16.68
N ASN A 825 -22.16 -43.40 16.59
CA ASN A 825 -22.43 -42.16 17.32
C ASN A 825 -23.75 -41.51 16.86
N GLY A 826 -24.59 -41.14 17.83
CA GLY A 826 -25.85 -40.43 17.60
C GLY A 826 -27.07 -41.34 17.33
N PRO A 827 -28.25 -40.76 17.07
CA PRO A 827 -29.55 -41.43 17.11
C PRO A 827 -29.84 -42.40 15.94
N LEU A 828 -28.81 -42.93 15.27
CA LEU A 828 -28.90 -44.01 14.27
C LEU A 828 -28.15 -45.29 14.69
N GLY A 829 -27.44 -45.28 15.83
CA GLY A 829 -26.53 -46.36 16.22
C GLY A 829 -27.13 -47.77 16.24
N LEU A 830 -28.40 -47.94 16.66
CA LEU A 830 -29.07 -49.25 16.64
C LEU A 830 -29.40 -49.74 15.21
N VAL A 831 -29.84 -48.84 14.33
CA VAL A 831 -30.12 -49.16 12.92
C VAL A 831 -28.82 -49.51 12.19
N LEU A 832 -27.77 -48.70 12.40
CA LEU A 832 -26.42 -48.93 11.85
C LEU A 832 -25.84 -50.30 12.28
N ARG A 833 -25.84 -50.61 13.59
CA ARG A 833 -25.44 -51.93 14.11
C ARG A 833 -26.20 -53.07 13.44
N SER A 834 -27.51 -52.90 13.29
CA SER A 834 -28.38 -53.94 12.72
C SER A 834 -28.15 -54.17 11.23
N VAL A 835 -27.85 -53.12 10.46
CA VAL A 835 -27.43 -53.27 9.05
C VAL A 835 -26.09 -54.01 8.93
N LEU A 836 -25.11 -53.70 9.79
CA LEU A 836 -23.83 -54.41 9.81
C LEU A 836 -23.99 -55.89 10.22
N ILE A 837 -24.87 -56.18 11.18
CA ILE A 837 -25.28 -57.55 11.54
C ILE A 837 -25.85 -58.29 10.32
N MET A 838 -26.81 -57.68 9.61
CA MET A 838 -27.39 -58.29 8.40
C MET A 838 -26.32 -58.57 7.32
N ARG A 839 -25.33 -57.67 7.17
CA ARG A 839 -24.22 -57.84 6.22
C ARG A 839 -23.33 -59.02 6.59
N VAL A 840 -22.93 -59.14 7.85
CA VAL A 840 -22.15 -60.29 8.34
C VAL A 840 -22.95 -61.59 8.26
N CYS A 841 -24.24 -61.62 8.61
CA CYS A 841 -25.09 -62.80 8.42
C CYS A 841 -25.20 -63.22 6.94
N ARG A 842 -25.38 -62.26 6.02
CA ARG A 842 -25.38 -62.50 4.57
C ARG A 842 -24.03 -63.07 4.11
N LEU A 843 -22.92 -62.48 4.56
CA LEU A 843 -21.56 -62.92 4.24
C LEU A 843 -21.31 -64.39 4.67
N ILE A 844 -21.64 -64.75 5.91
CA ILE A 844 -21.52 -66.13 6.42
C ILE A 844 -22.29 -67.11 5.52
N VAL A 845 -23.54 -66.80 5.17
CA VAL A 845 -24.40 -67.68 4.36
C VAL A 845 -23.95 -67.77 2.90
N LEU A 846 -23.46 -66.67 2.32
CA LEU A 846 -22.88 -66.69 0.97
C LEU A 846 -21.59 -67.50 0.90
N VAL A 847 -20.72 -67.42 1.93
CA VAL A 847 -19.51 -68.25 2.03
C VAL A 847 -19.89 -69.72 2.14
N ALA A 848 -20.78 -70.08 3.08
CA ALA A 848 -21.21 -71.47 3.28
C ALA A 848 -21.93 -72.07 2.04
N ASN A 849 -22.73 -71.29 1.31
CA ASN A 849 -23.35 -71.75 0.07
C ASN A 849 -22.34 -71.92 -1.08
N ASN A 850 -21.43 -70.96 -1.30
CA ASN A 850 -20.47 -71.04 -2.41
C ASN A 850 -19.31 -72.00 -2.14
N ALA A 851 -18.92 -72.22 -0.88
CA ALA A 851 -17.98 -73.26 -0.47
C ALA A 851 -18.65 -74.65 -0.33
N GLN A 852 -19.90 -74.79 -0.78
CA GLN A 852 -20.65 -76.05 -0.86
C GLN A 852 -20.71 -76.83 0.48
N PHE A 853 -20.91 -76.13 1.59
CA PHE A 853 -21.00 -76.76 2.92
C PHE A 853 -22.06 -77.87 2.95
N SER A 854 -21.71 -79.00 3.58
CA SER A 854 -22.62 -80.11 3.81
C SER A 854 -23.77 -79.72 4.75
N TYR A 855 -24.85 -80.50 4.77
CA TYR A 855 -26.03 -80.18 5.60
C TYR A 855 -25.69 -80.03 7.11
N PRO A 856 -24.87 -80.90 7.74
CA PRO A 856 -24.44 -80.70 9.13
C PRO A 856 -23.65 -79.41 9.35
N MET A 857 -22.76 -79.03 8.42
CA MET A 857 -22.00 -77.77 8.50
C MET A 857 -22.90 -76.54 8.36
N LYS A 858 -23.95 -76.63 7.52
CA LYS A 858 -24.97 -75.59 7.36
C LYS A 858 -25.82 -75.43 8.62
N ASP A 859 -26.26 -76.52 9.24
CA ASP A 859 -26.99 -76.43 10.51
C ASP A 859 -26.11 -75.91 11.67
N GLU A 860 -24.84 -76.31 11.77
CA GLU A 860 -23.93 -75.72 12.76
C GLU A 860 -23.69 -74.23 12.51
N THR A 861 -23.60 -73.80 11.24
CA THR A 861 -23.51 -72.38 10.86
C THR A 861 -24.78 -71.61 11.26
N ARG A 862 -25.97 -72.20 11.07
CA ARG A 862 -27.25 -71.64 11.53
C ARG A 862 -27.30 -71.49 13.04
N ARG A 863 -26.96 -72.56 13.78
CA ARG A 863 -26.89 -72.53 15.25
C ARG A 863 -25.84 -71.56 15.77
N ALA A 864 -24.70 -71.39 15.08
CA ALA A 864 -23.70 -70.39 15.41
C ALA A 864 -24.22 -68.95 15.28
N ILE A 865 -24.85 -68.59 14.15
CA ILE A 865 -25.48 -67.27 13.98
C ILE A 865 -26.53 -67.02 15.07
N ALA A 866 -27.41 -67.99 15.34
CA ALA A 866 -28.45 -67.86 16.36
C ALA A 866 -27.85 -67.65 17.77
N ARG A 867 -26.81 -68.40 18.14
CA ARG A 867 -26.09 -68.23 19.41
C ARG A 867 -25.45 -66.85 19.53
N SER A 868 -24.68 -66.41 18.53
CA SER A 868 -24.00 -65.09 18.56
C SER A 868 -24.98 -63.91 18.61
N LEU A 869 -26.18 -64.05 18.02
CA LEU A 869 -27.26 -63.06 18.08
C LEU A 869 -28.15 -63.16 19.34
N THR A 870 -27.95 -64.15 20.20
CA THR A 870 -28.73 -64.33 21.44
C THR A 870 -27.95 -63.81 22.66
N GLY A 871 -28.66 -63.21 23.63
CA GLY A 871 -28.09 -62.72 24.89
C GLY A 871 -28.33 -61.23 25.14
N PRO A 872 -27.76 -60.64 26.21
CA PRO A 872 -27.99 -59.24 26.58
C PRO A 872 -27.37 -58.26 25.57
N GLY A 873 -28.18 -57.33 25.05
CA GLY A 873 -27.78 -56.28 24.09
C GLY A 873 -28.82 -56.04 22.99
N ASP A 874 -29.00 -54.78 22.58
CA ASP A 874 -30.07 -54.38 21.65
C ASP A 874 -29.78 -54.72 20.18
N ILE A 875 -30.79 -55.28 19.50
CA ILE A 875 -30.84 -55.48 18.04
C ILE A 875 -32.16 -54.96 17.47
N HIS A 876 -32.15 -54.37 16.28
CA HIS A 876 -33.38 -53.81 15.69
C HIS A 876 -34.32 -54.94 15.24
N THR A 877 -35.44 -55.10 15.94
CA THR A 877 -36.31 -56.28 15.86
C THR A 877 -36.75 -56.61 14.43
N SER A 878 -37.19 -55.62 13.65
CA SER A 878 -37.67 -55.83 12.27
C SER A 878 -36.57 -56.19 11.26
N LEU A 879 -35.29 -56.00 11.61
CA LEU A 879 -34.14 -56.27 10.75
C LEU A 879 -33.44 -57.59 11.12
N CYS A 880 -33.21 -57.83 12.41
CA CYS A 880 -32.38 -58.94 12.87
C CYS A 880 -33.16 -60.21 13.28
N THR A 881 -34.44 -60.10 13.69
CA THR A 881 -35.18 -61.24 14.29
C THR A 881 -35.30 -62.46 13.36
N LYS A 882 -35.38 -62.25 12.04
CA LYS A 882 -35.43 -63.35 11.05
C LYS A 882 -34.15 -64.20 10.99
N PHE A 883 -33.00 -63.64 11.37
CA PHE A 883 -31.72 -64.36 11.44
C PHE A 883 -31.56 -65.10 12.78
N MET A 884 -32.09 -64.53 13.85
CA MET A 884 -32.08 -65.10 15.20
C MET A 884 -33.07 -66.27 15.34
N ARG A 885 -34.26 -66.19 14.74
CA ARG A 885 -35.33 -67.21 14.77
C ARG A 885 -35.36 -68.08 13.50
N ALA A 886 -34.19 -68.45 12.99
CA ALA A 886 -34.09 -69.31 11.80
C ALA A 886 -33.98 -70.78 12.22
N ASP A 887 -35.09 -71.52 12.14
CA ASP A 887 -35.17 -72.91 12.60
C ASP A 887 -34.53 -73.90 11.62
N SER A 888 -34.62 -73.65 10.30
CA SER A 888 -33.91 -74.42 9.28
C SER A 888 -32.86 -73.59 8.51
N TRP A 889 -31.99 -74.27 7.75
CA TRP A 889 -31.11 -73.59 6.79
C TRP A 889 -31.90 -72.81 5.73
N GLN A 890 -33.08 -73.30 5.36
CA GLN A 890 -33.94 -72.64 4.37
C GLN A 890 -34.54 -71.34 4.93
N ASP A 891 -34.84 -71.28 6.23
CA ASP A 891 -35.34 -70.06 6.87
C ASP A 891 -34.23 -69.01 7.01
N LEU A 892 -33.02 -69.42 7.37
CA LEU A 892 -31.85 -68.56 7.35
C LEU A 892 -31.55 -68.03 5.93
N TRP A 893 -31.67 -68.89 4.92
CA TRP A 893 -31.52 -68.51 3.52
C TRP A 893 -32.65 -67.58 3.05
N ASN A 894 -33.88 -67.77 3.51
CA ASN A 894 -35.01 -66.86 3.27
C ASN A 894 -34.78 -65.50 3.96
N ALA A 895 -34.26 -65.49 5.19
CA ALA A 895 -33.90 -64.28 5.93
C ALA A 895 -32.82 -63.47 5.20
N VAL A 896 -31.82 -64.15 4.62
CA VAL A 896 -30.86 -63.52 3.71
C VAL A 896 -31.55 -63.01 2.44
N ARG A 897 -32.24 -63.86 1.67
CA ARG A 897 -32.82 -63.52 0.35
C ARG A 897 -33.75 -62.31 0.42
N TYR A 898 -34.70 -62.32 1.34
CA TYR A 898 -35.68 -61.26 1.53
C TYR A 898 -35.22 -60.18 2.52
N SER A 899 -33.91 -60.02 2.72
CA SER A 899 -33.32 -58.93 3.49
C SER A 899 -33.35 -57.61 2.72
N GLN A 900 -33.33 -56.50 3.46
CA GLN A 900 -33.28 -55.14 2.87
C GLN A 900 -31.95 -54.84 2.13
N LEU A 901 -30.96 -55.74 2.20
CA LEU A 901 -29.66 -55.60 1.53
C LEU A 901 -29.67 -56.03 0.06
N ASN A 902 -30.60 -56.88 -0.36
CA ASN A 902 -30.54 -57.51 -1.69
C ASN A 902 -31.35 -56.72 -2.73
N ARG A 903 -31.09 -55.42 -2.86
CA ARG A 903 -31.81 -54.52 -3.76
C ARG A 903 -30.92 -53.40 -4.30
N GLY A 904 -31.26 -52.86 -5.47
CA GLY A 904 -30.48 -51.82 -6.12
C GLY A 904 -29.10 -52.31 -6.58
N ALA A 905 -28.07 -51.51 -6.30
CA ALA A 905 -26.67 -51.83 -6.63
C ALA A 905 -26.18 -53.17 -6.04
N ASP A 906 -26.85 -53.66 -4.99
CA ASP A 906 -26.45 -54.86 -4.25
C ASP A 906 -27.49 -55.98 -4.28
N GLU A 907 -28.34 -55.99 -5.32
CA GLU A 907 -29.21 -57.12 -5.66
C GLU A 907 -28.41 -58.45 -5.74
N LEU A 908 -28.99 -59.56 -5.27
CA LEU A 908 -28.33 -60.86 -5.42
C LEU A 908 -28.38 -61.31 -6.88
N VAL A 909 -27.22 -61.69 -7.41
CA VAL A 909 -27.03 -62.27 -8.72
C VAL A 909 -26.52 -63.71 -8.62
N HIS A 910 -27.04 -64.57 -9.49
CA HIS A 910 -26.55 -65.93 -9.71
C HIS A 910 -25.91 -65.96 -11.10
N LEU A 911 -24.58 -66.11 -11.15
CA LEU A 911 -23.85 -66.10 -12.43
C LEU A 911 -23.73 -67.53 -12.95
N PHE A 912 -24.04 -67.72 -14.22
CA PHE A 912 -24.05 -69.03 -14.84
C PHE A 912 -23.36 -68.97 -16.21
N LEU A 913 -22.18 -69.58 -16.32
CA LEU A 913 -21.54 -69.79 -17.62
C LEU A 913 -22.46 -70.67 -18.47
N ARG A 914 -22.79 -70.22 -19.68
CA ARG A 914 -23.61 -70.93 -20.66
C ARG A 914 -22.99 -72.29 -20.98
N GLN A 915 -23.80 -73.33 -20.90
CA GLN A 915 -23.46 -74.71 -21.24
C GLN A 915 -24.60 -75.28 -22.08
N ASP A 916 -24.27 -75.96 -23.16
CA ASP A 916 -25.30 -76.52 -24.05
C ASP A 916 -26.13 -77.58 -23.33
N ASN A 917 -27.44 -77.59 -23.60
CA ASN A 917 -28.45 -78.45 -22.98
C ASN A 917 -28.68 -78.30 -21.45
N VAL A 918 -27.96 -77.42 -20.75
CA VAL A 918 -28.17 -77.19 -19.29
C VAL A 918 -29.03 -75.95 -19.03
N LYS A 919 -30.26 -76.15 -18.54
CA LYS A 919 -31.09 -75.03 -18.03
C LYS A 919 -30.65 -74.64 -16.61
N PRO A 920 -30.28 -73.38 -16.35
CA PRO A 920 -29.90 -72.92 -15.02
C PRO A 920 -31.11 -72.92 -14.05
N PRO A 921 -30.90 -73.23 -12.75
CA PRO A 921 -31.98 -73.23 -11.77
C PRO A 921 -32.43 -71.79 -11.43
N SER A 922 -33.73 -71.53 -11.56
CA SER A 922 -34.31 -70.24 -11.13
C SER A 922 -34.42 -70.18 -9.61
N ILE A 923 -33.94 -69.09 -9.00
CA ILE A 923 -33.96 -68.86 -7.56
C ILE A 923 -34.78 -67.59 -7.28
N GLY A 924 -35.95 -67.76 -6.65
CA GLY A 924 -36.82 -66.62 -6.31
C GLY A 924 -36.09 -65.57 -5.47
N ALA A 925 -36.29 -64.29 -5.81
CA ALA A 925 -35.58 -63.11 -5.27
C ALA A 925 -34.05 -63.09 -5.51
N VAL A 926 -33.57 -63.78 -6.55
CA VAL A 926 -32.18 -63.70 -7.05
C VAL A 926 -32.23 -63.53 -8.58
N LYS A 927 -31.38 -62.64 -9.11
CA LYS A 927 -31.30 -62.34 -10.54
C LYS A 927 -30.33 -63.29 -11.24
N LEU A 928 -30.84 -64.15 -12.10
CA LEU A 928 -30.00 -65.00 -12.95
C LEU A 928 -29.28 -64.15 -14.02
N ILE A 929 -27.97 -64.33 -14.15
CA ILE A 929 -27.15 -63.75 -15.22
C ILE A 929 -26.44 -64.90 -15.94
N VAL A 930 -26.90 -65.21 -17.16
CA VAL A 930 -26.24 -66.18 -18.03
C VAL A 930 -25.25 -65.43 -18.93
N TYR A 931 -24.01 -65.90 -18.97
CA TYR A 931 -22.93 -65.29 -19.77
C TYR A 931 -22.15 -66.36 -20.53
N SER A 932 -21.47 -65.97 -21.61
CA SER A 932 -20.64 -66.85 -22.44
C SER A 932 -19.15 -66.56 -22.24
N ASN A 933 -18.78 -65.28 -22.17
CA ASN A 933 -17.43 -64.78 -21.94
C ASN A 933 -17.36 -63.87 -20.70
N LEU A 934 -16.19 -63.80 -20.04
CA LEU A 934 -15.99 -62.91 -18.90
C LEU A 934 -15.96 -61.43 -19.33
N ASN A 935 -15.06 -61.09 -20.24
CA ASN A 935 -14.95 -59.75 -20.81
C ASN A 935 -15.24 -59.81 -22.32
N PRO A 936 -15.97 -58.86 -22.91
CA PRO A 936 -16.70 -57.76 -22.25
C PRO A 936 -18.11 -58.14 -21.76
N GLU A 937 -18.61 -59.35 -22.06
CA GLU A 937 -20.03 -59.74 -21.86
C GLU A 937 -20.48 -59.71 -20.40
N LEU A 938 -19.87 -60.53 -19.51
CA LEU A 938 -20.27 -60.57 -18.10
C LEU A 938 -20.01 -59.23 -17.39
N GLU A 939 -18.93 -58.53 -17.73
CA GLU A 939 -18.67 -57.18 -17.20
C GLU A 939 -19.79 -56.20 -17.57
N LYS A 940 -20.20 -56.15 -18.85
CA LYS A 940 -21.28 -55.28 -19.33
C LYS A 940 -22.65 -55.65 -18.73
N LEU A 941 -22.93 -56.94 -18.53
CA LEU A 941 -24.15 -57.43 -17.87
C LEU A 941 -24.19 -57.08 -16.36
N LEU A 942 -23.03 -57.02 -15.70
CA LEU A 942 -22.93 -56.66 -14.29
C LEU A 942 -22.88 -55.16 -14.04
N SER A 943 -22.38 -54.37 -15.00
CA SER A 943 -22.13 -52.93 -14.88
C SER A 943 -23.25 -52.18 -14.17
N LEU A 944 -22.87 -51.33 -13.22
CA LEU A 944 -23.77 -50.40 -12.52
C LEU A 944 -23.64 -48.96 -13.05
N VAL A 945 -22.86 -48.78 -14.11
CA VAL A 945 -22.72 -47.53 -14.88
C VAL A 945 -23.28 -47.76 -16.29
N GLU A 946 -23.86 -46.72 -16.89
CA GLU A 946 -24.40 -46.78 -18.25
C GLU A 946 -23.30 -47.16 -19.26
N PRO A 947 -23.56 -48.09 -20.20
CA PRO A 947 -22.58 -48.47 -21.20
C PRO A 947 -22.30 -47.30 -22.15
N ASP A 948 -21.08 -47.21 -22.67
CA ASP A 948 -20.82 -46.32 -23.82
C ASP A 948 -21.67 -46.78 -25.01
N ILE A 949 -22.48 -45.88 -25.55
CA ILE A 949 -23.29 -46.11 -26.76
C ILE A 949 -22.44 -45.72 -27.98
N THR A 950 -21.27 -46.35 -28.09
CA THR A 950 -20.51 -46.43 -29.34
C THR A 950 -21.13 -47.52 -30.21
N LEU A 951 -22.25 -47.19 -30.85
CA LEU A 951 -22.78 -47.98 -31.96
C LEU A 951 -21.78 -47.91 -33.12
N ASP A 952 -21.11 -49.02 -33.42
CA ASP A 952 -20.26 -49.12 -34.61
C ASP A 952 -21.16 -49.02 -35.88
N PRO A 953 -21.01 -47.98 -36.71
CA PRO A 953 -21.82 -47.81 -37.92
C PRO A 953 -21.49 -48.84 -39.02
N ARG A 954 -20.54 -49.76 -38.79
CA ARG A 954 -20.12 -50.81 -39.73
C ARG A 954 -20.55 -52.22 -39.32
N ALA A 955 -21.22 -52.39 -38.19
CA ALA A 955 -21.61 -53.71 -37.65
C ALA A 955 -22.62 -54.46 -38.54
N LYS A 956 -22.11 -55.37 -39.39
CA LYS A 956 -22.91 -56.28 -40.24
C LYS A 956 -23.31 -57.56 -39.50
N PRO A 957 -24.41 -58.23 -39.91
CA PRO A 957 -24.88 -59.47 -39.28
C PRO A 957 -23.88 -60.62 -39.41
N PHE A 958 -23.83 -61.48 -38.39
CA PHE A 958 -22.84 -62.54 -38.23
C PHE A 958 -23.29 -63.88 -38.84
N ILE A 959 -22.44 -64.47 -39.69
CA ILE A 959 -22.53 -65.84 -40.24
C ILE A 959 -21.12 -66.46 -40.19
N PRO A 960 -20.93 -67.76 -39.85
CA PRO A 960 -19.63 -68.26 -39.35
C PRO A 960 -18.75 -69.06 -40.35
N GLN A 961 -17.46 -69.15 -39.99
CA GLN A 961 -16.46 -70.21 -40.28
C GLN A 961 -16.01 -70.53 -41.73
N ILE A 962 -14.68 -70.44 -42.00
CA ILE A 962 -13.76 -71.60 -42.28
C ILE A 962 -12.29 -71.12 -42.50
N ARG A 963 -11.37 -72.06 -42.70
CA ARG A 963 -9.90 -72.05 -42.48
C ARG A 963 -9.01 -71.73 -43.71
N ASN A 964 -7.82 -71.21 -43.37
CA ASN A 964 -6.46 -71.58 -43.85
C ASN A 964 -5.87 -71.10 -45.19
N LEU A 965 -4.53 -70.94 -45.09
CA LEU A 965 -3.44 -71.03 -46.07
C LEU A 965 -3.01 -69.79 -46.89
N SER A 966 -1.68 -69.67 -46.92
CA SER A 966 -0.75 -68.79 -47.66
C SER A 966 -0.40 -69.44 -49.03
N PRO A 967 0.60 -69.01 -49.86
CA PRO A 967 1.67 -68.02 -49.60
C PRO A 967 2.16 -67.16 -50.81
N MET A 968 3.23 -66.35 -50.59
CA MET A 968 4.29 -65.90 -51.56
C MET A 968 3.81 -65.08 -52.80
N ASP A 969 4.58 -64.25 -53.53
CA ASP A 969 5.93 -63.64 -53.49
C ASP A 969 5.77 -62.17 -53.99
N GLY A 970 6.73 -61.24 -54.01
CA GLY A 970 8.14 -61.21 -53.60
C GLY A 970 8.86 -59.99 -54.25
N GLU A 971 10.09 -59.70 -53.82
CA GLU A 971 11.12 -58.91 -54.56
C GLU A 971 10.85 -57.40 -54.85
N GLU A 972 11.85 -56.53 -55.06
CA GLU A 972 13.32 -56.71 -55.19
C GLU A 972 14.10 -55.44 -54.70
N GLN A 973 15.25 -55.64 -54.00
CA GLN A 973 16.54 -54.87 -54.06
C GLN A 973 16.58 -53.30 -54.01
N THR A 974 17.67 -52.53 -53.81
CA THR A 974 19.07 -52.62 -53.29
C THR A 974 19.56 -51.15 -53.01
N ILE A 975 20.66 -50.78 -52.33
CA ILE A 975 21.75 -51.51 -51.64
C ILE A 975 22.25 -50.74 -50.37
N GLU A 976 23.24 -51.34 -49.71
CA GLU A 976 24.13 -50.95 -48.61
C GLU A 976 25.12 -49.81 -48.98
N SER A 977 26.14 -49.37 -48.22
CA SER A 977 26.74 -49.74 -46.92
C SER A 977 27.11 -48.46 -46.14
N SER A 978 27.23 -48.37 -44.81
CA SER A 978 27.74 -49.25 -43.75
C SER A 978 29.29 -49.27 -43.67
N GLN A 979 29.89 -48.63 -42.66
CA GLN A 979 30.43 -49.26 -41.42
C GLN A 979 31.99 -49.56 -41.55
N VAL A 980 32.85 -49.90 -40.55
CA VAL A 980 32.71 -50.22 -39.10
C VAL A 980 34.08 -50.19 -38.31
N THR A 981 34.04 -50.04 -36.97
CA THR A 981 35.06 -50.46 -35.93
C THR A 981 36.50 -49.86 -35.94
N VAL A 982 37.39 -50.08 -34.96
CA VAL A 982 37.46 -51.06 -33.82
C VAL A 982 38.01 -50.45 -32.52
N ASP A 983 37.70 -51.12 -31.40
CA ASP A 983 38.32 -51.08 -30.05
C ASP A 983 39.80 -51.63 -30.08
N ASP A 984 40.60 -51.80 -29.01
CA ASP A 984 40.37 -51.81 -27.55
C ASP A 984 41.68 -51.62 -26.71
N GLU A 985 41.56 -51.35 -25.39
CA GLU A 985 42.52 -51.61 -24.26
C GLU A 985 44.01 -51.12 -24.32
N LEU A 986 44.88 -51.05 -23.27
CA LEU A 986 44.90 -51.46 -21.84
C LEU A 986 46.02 -50.71 -21.01
N SER A 987 45.85 -50.48 -19.68
CA SER A 987 46.89 -50.32 -18.59
C SER A 987 47.95 -49.16 -18.62
N ALA A 988 48.59 -48.68 -17.52
CA ALA A 988 48.38 -48.71 -16.04
C ALA A 988 49.36 -47.73 -15.29
N GLU A 989 49.01 -47.31 -14.04
CA GLU A 989 49.80 -47.04 -12.78
C GLU A 989 51.22 -46.36 -12.77
N LEU A 990 51.78 -45.69 -11.71
CA LEU A 990 51.38 -45.10 -10.40
C LEU A 990 52.55 -44.24 -9.80
N LEU A 991 52.26 -43.18 -8.99
CA LEU A 991 53.12 -42.55 -7.92
C LEU A 991 54.48 -41.87 -8.35
N ASP A 992 55.22 -41.04 -7.58
CA ASP A 992 55.06 -40.34 -6.26
C ASP A 992 55.72 -38.91 -6.28
N SER A 993 56.25 -38.39 -5.15
CA SER A 993 56.45 -36.96 -4.84
C SER A 993 57.81 -36.57 -4.17
N GLY A 994 58.13 -35.26 -4.16
CA GLY A 994 59.18 -34.63 -3.30
C GLY A 994 60.54 -34.29 -3.94
N LEU A 995 61.45 -33.46 -3.39
CA LEU A 995 61.41 -32.48 -2.26
C LEU A 995 62.63 -31.48 -2.34
N VAL A 996 62.40 -30.18 -2.06
CA VAL A 996 63.22 -29.25 -1.20
C VAL A 996 64.62 -28.66 -1.60
N THR A 997 64.62 -27.31 -1.77
CA THR A 997 65.59 -26.20 -1.41
C THR A 997 67.13 -26.30 -1.42
N SER A 998 67.81 -25.20 -1.81
CA SER A 998 68.62 -24.33 -0.89
C SER A 998 69.11 -22.99 -1.50
N ASP A 999 69.50 -22.05 -0.63
CA ASP A 999 70.23 -20.76 -0.88
C ASP A 999 71.70 -21.01 -1.33
N GLY A 1000 72.62 -20.06 -1.62
CA GLY A 1000 72.78 -18.58 -1.58
C GLY A 1000 74.30 -18.29 -1.83
N ASP A 1001 74.96 -17.12 -1.85
CA ASP A 1001 74.76 -15.66 -1.87
C ASP A 1001 76.21 -15.04 -1.85
N LEU A 1002 76.41 -13.71 -2.04
CA LEU A 1002 77.61 -12.89 -1.64
C LEU A 1002 79.01 -13.17 -2.31
N PRO A 1003 80.12 -12.37 -2.06
CA PRO A 1003 80.29 -10.97 -1.57
C PRO A 1003 81.40 -10.07 -2.24
N SER A 1004 81.26 -8.73 -2.14
CA SER A 1004 82.34 -7.69 -1.90
C SER A 1004 83.52 -7.51 -2.93
N VAL A 1005 84.45 -6.52 -2.90
CA VAL A 1005 85.04 -5.58 -1.90
C VAL A 1005 85.27 -4.14 -2.49
N SER A 1006 85.65 -3.15 -1.66
CA SER A 1006 85.65 -1.69 -1.94
C SER A 1006 86.88 -0.88 -1.44
N GLN A 1007 87.12 0.32 -2.02
CA GLN A 1007 87.89 1.50 -1.51
C GLN A 1007 87.81 2.66 -2.55
N SER A 1008 88.16 3.95 -2.34
CA SER A 1008 88.58 4.78 -1.18
C SER A 1008 88.22 6.29 -1.41
N GLU A 1009 89.06 7.27 -1.00
CA GLU A 1009 88.88 8.76 -1.12
C GLU A 1009 90.25 9.44 -1.46
N PRO A 1010 90.42 10.81 -1.57
CA PRO A 1010 89.47 11.94 -1.61
C PRO A 1010 89.75 13.08 -2.67
N LYS A 1011 88.72 13.91 -2.95
CA LYS A 1011 88.72 15.35 -3.42
C LYS A 1011 89.60 15.82 -4.61
N PRO A 1012 88.99 16.36 -5.69
CA PRO A 1012 89.14 17.79 -6.02
C PRO A 1012 87.77 18.43 -6.43
N PRO A 1013 87.60 19.46 -7.31
CA PRO A 1013 86.29 20.12 -7.52
C PRO A 1013 85.42 19.49 -8.63
N LEU A 1014 84.11 19.80 -8.59
CA LEU A 1014 83.04 19.29 -9.48
C LEU A 1014 83.36 19.36 -10.99
N THR A 1015 83.96 18.30 -11.52
CA THR A 1015 84.09 18.02 -12.95
C THR A 1015 82.75 17.63 -13.59
N ASP A 1016 82.69 17.48 -14.92
CA ASP A 1016 81.47 17.04 -15.62
C ASP A 1016 80.92 15.69 -15.12
N LEU A 1017 81.79 14.80 -14.65
CA LEU A 1017 81.42 13.52 -14.02
C LEU A 1017 80.68 13.73 -12.69
N GLU A 1018 81.05 14.77 -11.97
CA GLU A 1018 80.47 15.19 -10.70
C GLU A 1018 79.16 15.97 -10.92
N ILE A 1019 79.05 16.75 -12.00
CA ILE A 1019 77.77 17.30 -12.47
C ILE A 1019 76.81 16.19 -12.90
N ALA A 1020 77.31 15.14 -13.58
CA ALA A 1020 76.53 13.95 -13.92
C ALA A 1020 76.11 13.17 -12.66
N SER A 1021 76.95 13.14 -11.63
CA SER A 1021 76.63 12.56 -10.32
C SER A 1021 75.59 13.40 -9.57
N GLY A 1022 75.68 14.73 -9.60
CA GLY A 1022 74.66 15.64 -9.12
C GLY A 1022 73.32 15.45 -9.85
N LYS A 1023 73.32 15.24 -11.17
CA LYS A 1023 72.13 14.89 -11.96
C LYS A 1023 71.56 13.51 -11.55
N LYS A 1024 72.40 12.50 -11.28
CA LYS A 1024 71.97 11.21 -10.72
C LYS A 1024 71.37 11.37 -9.32
N ILE A 1025 71.99 12.14 -8.43
CA ILE A 1025 71.47 12.42 -7.08
C ILE A 1025 70.13 13.18 -7.18
N LEU A 1026 70.01 14.18 -8.06
CA LEU A 1026 68.74 14.88 -8.28
C LEU A 1026 67.66 13.96 -8.87
N HIS A 1027 68.02 13.03 -9.75
CA HIS A 1027 67.11 11.97 -10.22
C HIS A 1027 66.69 11.04 -9.08
N PHE A 1028 67.62 10.55 -8.25
CA PHE A 1028 67.30 9.71 -7.10
C PHE A 1028 66.49 10.45 -6.03
N PHE A 1029 66.74 11.74 -5.80
CA PHE A 1029 65.96 12.58 -4.87
C PHE A 1029 64.56 12.88 -5.41
N ARG A 1030 64.42 13.17 -6.71
CA ARG A 1030 63.10 13.24 -7.39
C ARG A 1030 62.37 11.90 -7.34
N ARG A 1031 63.09 10.78 -7.48
CA ARG A 1031 62.54 9.42 -7.36
C ARG A 1031 62.22 9.04 -5.92
N TYR A 1032 62.92 9.59 -4.93
CA TYR A 1032 62.63 9.45 -3.50
C TYR A 1032 61.40 10.28 -3.09
N THR A 1033 61.33 11.55 -3.48
CA THR A 1033 60.14 12.40 -3.26
C THR A 1033 58.93 11.89 -4.00
N SER A 1034 59.08 11.38 -5.23
CA SER A 1034 58.01 10.65 -5.93
C SER A 1034 57.64 9.34 -5.23
N ARG A 1035 58.61 8.56 -4.72
CA ARG A 1035 58.32 7.37 -3.88
C ARG A 1035 57.63 7.74 -2.57
N GLN A 1036 57.90 8.90 -1.97
CA GLN A 1036 57.16 9.42 -0.81
C GLN A 1036 55.75 9.86 -1.20
N LEU A 1037 55.57 10.59 -2.31
CA LEU A 1037 54.25 10.98 -2.80
C LEU A 1037 53.39 9.75 -3.17
N ILE A 1038 54.02 8.71 -3.75
CA ILE A 1038 53.41 7.40 -4.02
C ILE A 1038 53.11 6.69 -2.71
N LYS A 1039 54.01 6.63 -1.73
CA LYS A 1039 53.73 6.07 -0.39
C LYS A 1039 52.61 6.81 0.33
N MET A 1040 52.51 8.12 0.18
CA MET A 1040 51.47 8.95 0.78
C MET A 1040 50.13 8.75 0.08
N THR A 1041 50.10 8.64 -1.25
CA THR A 1041 48.86 8.34 -2.00
C THR A 1041 48.44 6.88 -1.90
N THR A 1042 49.35 5.91 -1.74
CA THR A 1042 48.99 4.53 -1.38
C THR A 1042 48.57 4.42 0.08
N ALA A 1043 49.17 5.17 1.01
CA ALA A 1043 48.68 5.28 2.39
C ALA A 1043 47.26 5.87 2.42
N ILE A 1044 47.00 6.98 1.72
CA ILE A 1044 45.64 7.56 1.59
C ILE A 1044 44.68 6.57 0.95
N ARG A 1045 45.04 5.90 -0.17
CA ARG A 1045 44.20 4.84 -0.76
C ARG A 1045 43.98 3.65 0.18
N THR A 1046 44.96 3.30 1.01
CA THR A 1046 44.85 2.18 1.97
C THR A 1046 43.97 2.57 3.14
N ILE A 1047 44.14 3.76 3.72
CA ILE A 1047 43.28 4.32 4.77
C ILE A 1047 41.84 4.45 4.23
N TRP A 1048 41.66 4.96 3.01
CA TRP A 1048 40.35 5.06 2.37
C TRP A 1048 39.72 3.68 2.13
N ALA A 1049 40.50 2.69 1.67
CA ALA A 1049 40.02 1.31 1.50
C ALA A 1049 39.68 0.63 2.83
N TYR A 1050 40.43 0.88 3.90
CA TYR A 1050 40.10 0.39 5.25
C TYR A 1050 38.86 1.09 5.81
N TYR A 1051 38.73 2.41 5.64
CA TYR A 1051 37.53 3.18 5.99
C TYR A 1051 36.29 2.70 5.22
N LEU A 1052 36.42 2.40 3.93
CA LEU A 1052 35.34 1.86 3.10
C LEU A 1052 34.95 0.45 3.57
N ARG A 1053 35.92 -0.43 3.83
CA ARG A 1053 35.68 -1.79 4.40
C ARG A 1053 35.04 -1.71 5.80
N HIS A 1054 35.42 -0.72 6.60
CA HIS A 1054 34.84 -0.47 7.93
C HIS A 1054 33.38 -0.01 7.81
N ARG A 1055 33.07 0.99 6.96
CA ARG A 1055 31.68 1.42 6.69
C ARG A 1055 30.83 0.27 6.15
N LEU A 1056 31.34 -0.52 5.20
CA LEU A 1056 30.66 -1.68 4.63
C LEU A 1056 30.36 -2.78 5.68
N ARG A 1057 31.28 -3.02 6.64
CA ARG A 1057 31.06 -3.98 7.74
C ARG A 1057 30.09 -3.48 8.81
N HIS A 1058 30.03 -2.17 9.04
CA HIS A 1058 29.22 -1.57 10.12
C HIS A 1058 27.91 -0.91 9.65
N LYS A 1059 27.56 -1.01 8.36
CA LYS A 1059 26.31 -0.49 7.76
C LYS A 1059 25.95 0.97 8.13
N VAL A 1060 26.95 1.82 8.38
CA VAL A 1060 26.72 3.23 8.73
C VAL A 1060 26.12 3.96 7.52
N PRO A 1061 24.86 4.44 7.58
CA PRO A 1061 24.22 5.08 6.44
C PRO A 1061 25.00 6.32 6.01
N MET A 1062 24.98 6.62 4.71
CA MET A 1062 25.44 7.93 4.23
C MET A 1062 24.35 8.95 4.51
N SER A 1063 24.73 10.18 4.86
CA SER A 1063 23.77 11.28 4.83
C SER A 1063 23.23 11.47 3.40
N ALA A 1064 21.99 11.94 3.26
CA ALA A 1064 21.42 12.24 1.94
C ALA A 1064 22.30 13.23 1.15
N THR A 1065 23.01 14.11 1.86
CA THR A 1065 24.00 15.04 1.30
C THR A 1065 25.22 14.31 0.74
N GLU A 1066 25.84 13.36 1.47
CA GLU A 1066 26.96 12.55 0.96
C GLU A 1066 26.60 11.80 -0.32
N GLU A 1067 25.43 11.15 -0.38
CA GLU A 1067 25.00 10.41 -1.56
C GLU A 1067 24.71 11.35 -2.74
N GLN A 1068 24.14 12.53 -2.48
CA GLN A 1068 23.93 13.54 -3.51
C GLN A 1068 25.25 14.11 -4.06
N ILE A 1069 26.27 14.31 -3.20
CA ILE A 1069 27.63 14.70 -3.60
C ILE A 1069 28.27 13.59 -4.45
N ARG A 1070 28.13 12.31 -4.04
CA ARG A 1070 28.67 11.16 -4.78
C ARG A 1070 28.06 11.01 -6.18
N LYS A 1071 26.75 11.24 -6.32
CA LYS A 1071 26.07 11.24 -7.62
C LYS A 1071 26.57 12.37 -8.52
N LEU A 1072 26.55 13.62 -8.04
CA LEU A 1072 27.05 14.78 -8.78
C LEU A 1072 28.54 14.63 -9.17
N HIS A 1073 29.37 14.06 -8.30
CA HIS A 1073 30.78 13.73 -8.61
C HIS A 1073 30.89 12.77 -9.81
N ASN A 1074 30.05 11.73 -9.88
CA ASN A 1074 30.02 10.81 -11.01
C ASN A 1074 29.46 11.48 -12.28
N GLU A 1075 28.45 12.35 -12.16
CA GLU A 1075 27.88 13.09 -13.28
C GLU A 1075 28.92 14.04 -13.92
N TYR A 1076 29.63 14.86 -13.12
CA TYR A 1076 30.76 15.67 -13.61
C TYR A 1076 31.96 14.81 -14.07
N LYS A 1077 32.09 13.56 -13.60
CA LYS A 1077 33.12 12.64 -14.10
C LYS A 1077 32.82 12.18 -15.52
N ILE A 1078 31.59 11.77 -15.79
CA ILE A 1078 31.14 11.37 -17.14
C ILE A 1078 31.24 12.57 -18.10
N ASP A 1079 30.87 13.77 -17.63
CA ASP A 1079 31.04 15.04 -18.35
C ASP A 1079 32.51 15.27 -18.76
N VAL A 1080 33.44 15.24 -17.79
CA VAL A 1080 34.89 15.38 -18.04
C VAL A 1080 35.46 14.27 -18.94
N GLU A 1081 35.00 13.03 -18.79
CA GLU A 1081 35.40 11.89 -19.63
C GLU A 1081 34.83 11.95 -21.06
N SER A 1082 33.86 12.83 -21.33
CA SER A 1082 33.28 13.04 -22.67
C SER A 1082 33.96 14.14 -23.49
N ILE A 1083 34.89 14.91 -22.91
CA ILE A 1083 35.55 16.01 -23.60
C ILE A 1083 36.76 15.50 -24.40
N ASP A 1084 36.56 15.28 -25.71
CA ASP A 1084 37.64 15.01 -26.67
C ASP A 1084 38.61 16.21 -26.75
N CYS A 1085 39.66 16.19 -25.92
CA CYS A 1085 40.66 17.25 -25.84
C CYS A 1085 42.05 16.75 -26.29
N PRO A 1086 42.38 16.85 -27.59
CA PRO A 1086 43.68 16.42 -28.10
C PRO A 1086 44.78 17.44 -27.77
N LEU A 1087 45.37 17.36 -26.57
CA LEU A 1087 46.80 17.63 -26.33
C LEU A 1087 47.25 17.28 -24.90
N LEU A 1088 48.38 16.59 -24.81
CA LEU A 1088 48.99 16.10 -23.56
C LEU A 1088 49.55 17.22 -22.67
N TYR A 1089 49.32 17.12 -21.36
CA TYR A 1089 50.03 17.84 -20.28
C TYR A 1089 49.93 19.38 -20.19
N ALA A 1090 48.71 19.94 -20.26
CA ALA A 1090 48.46 21.27 -19.69
C ALA A 1090 48.28 21.20 -18.16
N LYS A 1091 49.18 21.80 -17.37
CA LYS A 1091 49.07 21.87 -15.88
C LYS A 1091 47.81 22.60 -15.39
N ALA A 1092 47.20 23.41 -16.25
CA ALA A 1092 45.90 24.04 -16.01
C ALA A 1092 44.72 23.04 -16.08
N PHE A 1093 44.77 22.05 -16.98
CA PHE A 1093 43.68 21.09 -17.17
C PHE A 1093 43.47 20.21 -15.93
N HIS A 1094 44.52 19.62 -15.37
CA HIS A 1094 44.42 18.85 -14.10
C HIS A 1094 43.98 19.70 -12.90
N ASN A 1095 44.17 21.02 -12.91
CA ASN A 1095 43.62 21.89 -11.87
C ASN A 1095 42.12 22.14 -12.09
N HIS A 1096 41.68 22.27 -13.35
CA HIS A 1096 40.28 22.45 -13.74
C HIS A 1096 39.45 21.18 -13.52
N GLU A 1097 39.97 20.03 -13.96
CA GLU A 1097 39.48 18.67 -13.66
C GLU A 1097 39.21 18.50 -12.15
N ARG A 1098 40.18 18.86 -11.30
CA ARG A 1098 40.03 18.77 -9.84
C ARG A 1098 39.00 19.76 -9.26
N ILE A 1099 38.68 20.85 -9.94
CA ILE A 1099 37.58 21.76 -9.56
C ILE A 1099 36.23 21.13 -9.94
N LEU A 1100 36.10 20.60 -11.16
CA LEU A 1100 34.88 19.94 -11.65
C LEU A 1100 34.53 18.69 -10.83
N LEU A 1101 35.52 17.83 -10.55
CA LEU A 1101 35.30 16.60 -9.80
C LEU A 1101 35.26 16.82 -8.29
N GLY A 1102 36.05 17.77 -7.77
CA GLY A 1102 36.20 17.99 -6.32
C GLY A 1102 35.19 18.96 -5.73
N PHE A 1103 35.08 20.16 -6.31
CA PHE A 1103 34.42 21.30 -5.65
C PHE A 1103 33.04 21.63 -6.23
N MET A 1104 32.81 21.42 -7.53
CA MET A 1104 31.50 21.65 -8.16
C MET A 1104 30.34 20.81 -7.60
N PRO A 1105 30.51 19.54 -7.15
CA PRO A 1105 29.46 18.81 -6.45
C PRO A 1105 28.95 19.57 -5.21
N HIS A 1106 29.85 20.17 -4.43
CA HIS A 1106 29.50 20.99 -3.27
C HIS A 1106 28.80 22.30 -3.68
N VAL A 1107 29.22 22.96 -4.77
CA VAL A 1107 28.53 24.14 -5.31
C VAL A 1107 27.09 23.82 -5.73
N SER A 1108 26.87 22.70 -6.42
CA SER A 1108 25.54 22.30 -6.90
C SER A 1108 24.62 21.79 -5.78
N VAL A 1109 25.17 21.16 -4.74
CA VAL A 1109 24.44 20.90 -3.49
C VAL A 1109 24.10 22.20 -2.75
N TYR A 1110 25.05 23.14 -2.68
CA TYR A 1110 24.85 24.44 -2.05
C TYR A 1110 23.75 25.25 -2.75
N LEU A 1111 23.73 25.31 -4.08
CA LEU A 1111 22.70 26.01 -4.85
C LEU A 1111 21.29 25.39 -4.65
N ARG A 1112 21.17 24.06 -4.64
CA ARG A 1112 19.92 23.36 -4.26
C ARG A 1112 19.53 23.61 -2.79
N GLY A 1113 20.51 23.87 -1.92
CA GLY A 1113 20.30 24.34 -0.55
C GLY A 1113 19.67 25.74 -0.50
N LEU A 1114 20.23 26.69 -1.27
CA LEU A 1114 19.66 28.04 -1.42
C LEU A 1114 18.25 28.01 -2.03
N GLU A 1115 17.98 27.09 -2.96
CA GLU A 1115 16.65 26.86 -3.51
C GLU A 1115 15.64 26.46 -2.43
N ARG A 1116 15.95 25.45 -1.62
CA ARG A 1116 15.12 24.99 -0.49
C ARG A 1116 14.88 26.11 0.53
N VAL A 1117 15.92 26.91 0.83
CA VAL A 1117 15.81 28.11 1.69
C VAL A 1117 14.81 29.11 1.11
N ASN A 1118 14.91 29.42 -0.19
CA ASN A 1118 14.00 30.36 -0.84
C ASN A 1118 12.56 29.84 -0.90
N GLN A 1119 12.36 28.54 -1.15
CA GLN A 1119 11.05 27.88 -1.11
C GLN A 1119 10.43 27.95 0.30
N GLN A 1120 11.20 27.68 1.35
CA GLN A 1120 10.73 27.80 2.74
C GLN A 1120 10.31 29.24 3.09
N GLN A 1121 11.07 30.24 2.65
CA GLN A 1121 10.69 31.65 2.83
C GLN A 1121 9.45 32.03 2.02
N LYS A 1122 9.29 31.52 0.79
CA LYS A 1122 8.05 31.69 -0.02
C LYS A 1122 6.83 31.16 0.74
N GLU A 1123 6.90 29.97 1.33
CA GLU A 1123 5.81 29.39 2.12
C GLU A 1123 5.51 30.13 3.44
N VAL A 1124 6.53 30.64 4.14
CA VAL A 1124 6.34 31.51 5.31
C VAL A 1124 5.63 32.81 4.91
N ASN A 1125 6.00 33.41 3.78
CA ASN A 1125 5.37 34.62 3.29
C ASN A 1125 3.93 34.38 2.80
N LYS A 1126 3.62 33.25 2.13
CA LYS A 1126 2.24 32.83 1.81
C LYS A 1126 1.36 32.71 3.07
N LYS A 1127 1.85 32.00 4.11
CA LYS A 1127 1.14 31.83 5.38
C LYS A 1127 0.95 33.14 6.14
N ARG A 1128 1.85 34.11 5.95
CA ARG A 1128 1.70 35.48 6.47
C ARG A 1128 0.68 36.31 5.68
N LEU A 1129 0.66 36.21 4.35
CA LEU A 1129 -0.26 36.94 3.46
C LEU A 1129 -1.74 36.75 3.86
N GLN A 1130 -2.11 35.51 4.19
CA GLN A 1130 -3.46 35.13 4.65
C GLN A 1130 -3.91 35.82 5.97
N LYS A 1131 -2.97 36.30 6.80
CA LYS A 1131 -3.25 36.81 8.17
C LYS A 1131 -2.93 38.30 8.37
N VAL A 1132 -2.34 38.94 7.37
CA VAL A 1132 -1.78 40.29 7.46
C VAL A 1132 -2.85 41.39 7.30
N GLN A 1133 -2.67 42.53 7.96
CA GLN A 1133 -3.50 43.73 7.73
C GLN A 1133 -3.02 44.50 6.50
N HIS A 1134 -3.89 45.27 5.84
CA HIS A 1134 -3.58 45.95 4.57
C HIS A 1134 -2.30 46.82 4.62
N GLU A 1135 -1.98 47.39 5.79
CA GLU A 1135 -0.75 48.17 6.03
C GLU A 1135 0.58 47.39 5.84
N GLU A 1136 0.59 46.05 6.00
CA GLU A 1136 1.82 45.25 5.79
C GLU A 1136 1.89 44.54 4.44
N LEU A 1137 0.86 44.65 3.58
CA LEU A 1137 0.84 43.97 2.28
C LEU A 1137 2.03 44.37 1.40
N GLU A 1138 2.49 45.61 1.47
CA GLU A 1138 3.71 46.09 0.80
C GLU A 1138 4.96 45.31 1.25
N LYS A 1139 5.11 45.07 2.57
CA LYS A 1139 6.25 44.32 3.13
C LYS A 1139 6.22 42.85 2.71
N VAL A 1140 5.03 42.27 2.61
CA VAL A 1140 4.83 40.88 2.14
C VAL A 1140 5.09 40.80 0.64
N ARG A 1141 4.56 41.74 -0.17
CA ARG A 1141 4.82 41.86 -1.61
C ARG A 1141 6.31 41.92 -1.91
N ILE A 1142 7.06 42.83 -1.27
CA ILE A 1142 8.50 42.99 -1.48
C ILE A 1142 9.26 41.68 -1.23
N LYS A 1143 8.89 40.91 -0.20
CA LYS A 1143 9.51 39.60 0.07
C LYS A 1143 9.08 38.51 -0.91
N MET A 1144 7.84 38.52 -1.39
CA MET A 1144 7.37 37.59 -2.44
C MET A 1144 8.02 37.88 -3.79
N ASP A 1145 8.09 39.15 -4.21
CA ASP A 1145 8.79 39.61 -5.41
C ASP A 1145 10.29 39.23 -5.36
N ALA A 1146 10.91 39.31 -4.17
CA ALA A 1146 12.29 38.85 -3.97
C ALA A 1146 12.40 37.32 -4.08
N CYS A 1147 11.49 36.55 -3.45
CA CYS A 1147 11.45 35.09 -3.59
C CYS A 1147 11.30 34.64 -5.05
N ALA A 1148 10.43 35.29 -5.83
CA ALA A 1148 10.22 35.01 -7.25
C ALA A 1148 11.47 35.32 -8.09
N LYS A 1149 12.09 36.49 -7.89
CA LYS A 1149 13.34 36.89 -8.59
C LYS A 1149 14.50 35.95 -8.24
N LEU A 1150 14.63 35.56 -6.97
CA LEU A 1150 15.63 34.59 -6.53
C LEU A 1150 15.38 33.20 -7.12
N ALA A 1151 14.13 32.73 -7.20
CA ALA A 1151 13.81 31.45 -7.84
C ALA A 1151 14.19 31.44 -9.33
N LYS A 1152 13.86 32.50 -10.06
CA LYS A 1152 14.21 32.64 -11.49
C LYS A 1152 15.74 32.71 -11.69
N LYS A 1153 16.48 33.42 -10.82
CA LYS A 1153 17.97 33.42 -10.81
C LYS A 1153 18.57 32.05 -10.48
N ILE A 1154 18.08 31.37 -9.44
CA ILE A 1154 18.56 30.06 -8.98
C ILE A 1154 18.35 29.01 -10.08
N LYS A 1155 17.17 28.96 -10.70
CA LYS A 1155 16.87 28.06 -11.83
C LYS A 1155 17.81 28.31 -13.02
N ALA A 1156 17.99 29.57 -13.42
CA ALA A 1156 18.89 29.95 -14.51
C ALA A 1156 20.36 29.59 -14.25
N LEU A 1157 20.82 29.73 -12.99
CA LEU A 1157 22.17 29.30 -12.59
C LEU A 1157 22.30 27.78 -12.49
N SER A 1158 21.29 27.08 -12.00
CA SER A 1158 21.31 25.62 -11.86
C SER A 1158 21.44 24.90 -13.20
N HIS A 1159 20.89 25.45 -14.29
CA HIS A 1159 21.13 24.93 -15.65
C HIS A 1159 22.55 25.26 -16.15
N ARG A 1160 23.12 26.42 -15.78
CA ARG A 1160 24.47 26.85 -16.19
C ARG A 1160 25.60 26.12 -15.48
N ILE A 1161 25.38 25.66 -14.25
CA ILE A 1161 26.36 24.89 -13.47
C ILE A 1161 26.10 23.37 -13.48
N ALA A 1162 25.11 22.89 -14.22
CA ALA A 1162 24.86 21.46 -14.39
C ALA A 1162 26.02 20.76 -15.13
N PRO A 1163 26.26 19.46 -14.87
CA PRO A 1163 27.07 18.61 -15.76
C PRO A 1163 26.58 18.71 -17.21
N GLY A 1164 27.50 18.71 -18.18
CA GLY A 1164 27.22 18.90 -19.61
C GLY A 1164 27.10 20.37 -20.05
N SER A 1165 27.27 21.32 -19.12
CA SER A 1165 27.25 22.75 -19.45
C SER A 1165 28.58 23.21 -20.03
N ALA A 1166 28.58 23.61 -21.32
CA ALA A 1166 29.75 24.16 -22.00
C ALA A 1166 30.38 25.38 -21.29
N VAL A 1167 29.62 26.07 -20.43
CA VAL A 1167 30.11 27.21 -19.60
C VAL A 1167 31.12 26.75 -18.54
N LEU A 1168 31.12 25.46 -18.18
CA LEU A 1168 32.07 24.85 -17.25
C LEU A 1168 33.37 24.40 -17.91
N HIS A 1169 33.47 24.40 -19.24
CA HIS A 1169 34.67 23.89 -19.95
C HIS A 1169 35.88 24.84 -19.85
N GLN A 1170 35.68 26.10 -19.45
CA GLN A 1170 36.75 27.07 -19.21
C GLN A 1170 36.74 27.53 -17.73
N ILE A 1171 37.94 27.67 -17.14
CA ILE A 1171 38.08 27.96 -15.71
C ILE A 1171 37.58 29.36 -15.32
N ASP A 1172 37.70 30.34 -16.22
CA ASP A 1172 37.30 31.72 -15.96
C ASP A 1172 35.79 31.93 -16.09
N THR A 1173 35.12 31.24 -17.02
CA THR A 1173 33.65 31.21 -17.11
C THR A 1173 33.03 30.43 -15.96
N LEU A 1174 33.63 29.30 -15.56
CA LEU A 1174 33.24 28.55 -14.36
C LEU A 1174 33.31 29.46 -13.12
N ARG A 1175 34.44 30.14 -12.91
CA ARG A 1175 34.60 31.10 -11.81
C ARG A 1175 33.61 32.26 -11.89
N ALA A 1176 33.28 32.74 -13.09
CA ALA A 1176 32.28 33.79 -13.27
C ALA A 1176 30.86 33.35 -12.90
N GLU A 1177 30.46 32.11 -13.19
CA GLU A 1177 29.16 31.56 -12.77
C GLU A 1177 29.16 31.23 -11.26
N VAL A 1178 30.23 30.64 -10.70
CA VAL A 1178 30.35 30.38 -9.25
C VAL A 1178 30.33 31.69 -8.45
N LYS A 1179 30.91 32.78 -8.98
CA LYS A 1179 30.80 34.12 -8.37
C LYS A 1179 29.36 34.68 -8.36
N LYS A 1180 28.48 34.23 -9.25
CA LYS A 1180 27.04 34.57 -9.19
C LYS A 1180 26.29 33.73 -8.15
N VAL A 1181 26.73 32.49 -7.90
CA VAL A 1181 26.24 31.67 -6.77
C VAL A 1181 26.64 32.29 -5.42
N ASP A 1182 27.84 32.87 -5.32
CA ASP A 1182 28.25 33.67 -4.17
C ASP A 1182 27.44 34.99 -4.04
N ALA A 1183 27.19 35.69 -5.16
CA ALA A 1183 26.31 36.86 -5.14
C ALA A 1183 24.89 36.54 -4.63
N LEU A 1184 24.32 35.38 -5.01
CA LEU A 1184 23.03 34.91 -4.48
C LEU A 1184 23.04 34.73 -2.95
N ARG A 1185 24.15 34.27 -2.36
CA ARG A 1185 24.29 34.18 -0.90
C ARG A 1185 24.07 35.55 -0.25
N THR A 1186 24.74 36.58 -0.77
CA THR A 1186 24.61 37.96 -0.25
C THR A 1186 23.20 38.54 -0.43
N GLU A 1187 22.53 38.21 -1.54
CA GLU A 1187 21.15 38.62 -1.83
C GLU A 1187 20.14 37.93 -0.91
N ILE A 1188 20.35 36.64 -0.59
CA ILE A 1188 19.51 35.87 0.34
C ILE A 1188 19.71 36.35 1.80
N MET A 1189 20.95 36.55 2.24
CA MET A 1189 21.24 37.06 3.60
C MET A 1189 20.64 38.44 3.84
N SER A 1190 20.79 39.37 2.88
CA SER A 1190 20.22 40.72 2.99
C SER A 1190 18.69 40.76 2.89
N THR A 1191 18.04 39.79 2.24
CA THR A 1191 16.57 39.71 2.11
C THR A 1191 15.87 39.01 3.28
N PHE A 1192 16.49 37.96 3.84
CA PHE A 1192 15.85 37.07 4.82
C PHE A 1192 16.54 37.00 6.19
N GLY A 1193 17.78 37.49 6.32
CA GLY A 1193 18.60 37.39 7.54
C GLY A 1193 19.72 36.36 7.42
N GLU A 1194 20.75 36.52 8.26
CA GLU A 1194 22.00 35.74 8.16
C GLU A 1194 21.84 34.27 8.61
N ASP A 1195 21.05 34.03 9.67
CA ASP A 1195 20.83 32.70 10.28
C ASP A 1195 20.31 31.64 9.29
N VAL A 1196 19.63 32.08 8.23
CA VAL A 1196 18.90 31.22 7.29
C VAL A 1196 19.83 30.33 6.46
N ILE A 1197 21.09 30.73 6.26
CA ILE A 1197 22.10 29.99 5.46
C ILE A 1197 22.99 29.10 6.35
N SER A 1198 22.94 29.22 7.68
CA SER A 1198 23.81 28.52 8.65
C SER A 1198 24.05 27.03 8.38
N LYS A 1199 23.02 26.28 7.96
CA LYS A 1199 23.08 24.83 7.66
C LYS A 1199 23.75 24.47 6.32
N LEU A 1200 24.18 25.47 5.54
CA LEU A 1200 24.80 25.31 4.21
C LEU A 1200 26.27 25.77 4.20
N GLU A 1201 26.77 26.33 5.30
CA GLU A 1201 28.10 26.95 5.38
C GLU A 1201 29.25 25.97 5.12
N GLU A 1202 29.11 24.71 5.55
CA GLU A 1202 30.04 23.63 5.22
C GLU A 1202 30.19 23.47 3.70
N GLN A 1203 29.06 23.36 2.99
CA GLN A 1203 29.04 23.14 1.53
C GLN A 1203 29.50 24.38 0.75
N TYR A 1204 29.25 25.59 1.29
CA TYR A 1204 29.87 26.82 0.82
C TYR A 1204 31.40 26.76 0.94
N SER A 1205 31.91 26.39 2.12
CA SER A 1205 33.34 26.37 2.43
C SER A 1205 34.12 25.33 1.61
N LEU A 1206 33.50 24.19 1.30
CA LEU A 1206 34.08 23.10 0.51
C LEU A 1206 34.01 23.34 -1.01
N GLY A 1207 33.01 24.09 -1.48
CA GLY A 1207 32.80 24.38 -2.91
C GLY A 1207 33.17 25.80 -3.29
N VAL A 1208 32.22 26.72 -3.07
CA VAL A 1208 32.28 28.12 -3.54
C VAL A 1208 33.51 28.85 -3.01
N GLY A 1209 33.79 28.72 -1.70
CA GLY A 1209 34.92 29.37 -1.03
C GLY A 1209 36.29 28.94 -1.58
N VAL A 1210 36.45 27.68 -2.00
CA VAL A 1210 37.72 27.18 -2.55
C VAL A 1210 37.94 27.65 -3.98
N ILE A 1211 36.88 27.67 -4.81
CA ILE A 1211 36.96 28.04 -6.23
C ILE A 1211 37.27 29.54 -6.41
N LEU A 1212 36.72 30.37 -5.52
CA LEU A 1212 36.87 31.83 -5.53
C LEU A 1212 38.05 32.35 -4.69
N ALA A 1213 38.75 31.48 -3.95
CA ALA A 1213 39.93 31.86 -3.19
C ALA A 1213 41.02 32.48 -4.10
N PRO A 1214 41.64 33.61 -3.72
CA PRO A 1214 42.74 34.18 -4.48
C PRO A 1214 43.95 33.22 -4.45
N SER A 1215 44.65 33.10 -5.59
CA SER A 1215 45.92 32.36 -5.65
C SER A 1215 46.88 32.86 -4.57
N PRO A 1216 47.57 31.96 -3.84
CA PRO A 1216 48.38 32.36 -2.69
C PRO A 1216 49.48 33.35 -3.10
N VAL A 1217 49.44 34.53 -2.50
CA VAL A 1217 50.48 35.56 -2.65
C VAL A 1217 51.80 34.99 -2.16
N ALA A 1218 52.87 35.17 -2.92
CA ALA A 1218 54.19 34.63 -2.61
C ALA A 1218 54.75 35.26 -1.33
N THR A 1219 54.67 34.54 -0.21
CA THR A 1219 55.20 34.96 1.09
C THR A 1219 56.72 34.85 1.15
N ALA A 1220 57.34 35.84 1.80
CA ALA A 1220 58.78 36.02 2.05
C ALA A 1220 59.64 36.45 0.82
N PRO A 1221 60.32 37.62 0.89
CA PRO A 1221 61.42 37.95 0.00
C PRO A 1221 62.57 36.95 0.14
N LYS A 1222 63.40 36.81 -0.91
CA LYS A 1222 64.71 36.16 -0.77
C LYS A 1222 65.56 36.92 0.25
N PRO A 1223 66.28 36.25 1.17
CA PRO A 1223 67.34 36.91 1.92
C PRO A 1223 68.36 37.48 0.93
N SER A 1224 68.88 38.68 1.23
CA SER A 1224 69.95 39.31 0.45
C SER A 1224 71.18 38.41 0.39
N LYS A 1225 71.83 38.33 -0.78
CA LYS A 1225 73.12 37.64 -0.91
C LYS A 1225 74.10 38.18 0.14
N PRO A 1226 74.76 37.33 0.94
CA PRO A 1226 76.00 37.71 1.58
C PRO A 1226 76.99 38.10 0.47
N VAL A 1227 77.53 39.31 0.54
CA VAL A 1227 78.67 39.72 -0.28
C VAL A 1227 79.91 39.05 0.33
N LEU A 1228 80.77 38.46 -0.51
CA LEU A 1228 82.05 37.94 -0.03
C LEU A 1228 82.90 39.13 0.41
N ASN A 1229 83.30 39.19 1.69
CA ASN A 1229 84.17 40.25 2.16
C ASN A 1229 85.60 40.02 1.62
N VAL A 1230 86.17 41.02 0.95
CA VAL A 1230 87.46 40.90 0.23
C VAL A 1230 88.58 41.64 0.98
N SER A 1231 88.56 41.60 2.32
CA SER A 1231 89.52 42.32 3.18
C SER A 1231 90.51 41.43 3.94
N ASP A 1232 90.36 40.10 3.90
CA ASP A 1232 91.20 39.15 4.66
C ASP A 1232 92.10 38.28 3.75
N LEU A 1233 92.50 38.81 2.59
CA LEU A 1233 93.65 38.31 1.83
C LEU A 1233 94.51 39.47 1.30
N THR A 1234 95.35 39.99 2.19
CA THR A 1234 96.60 40.67 1.83
C THR A 1234 97.78 39.99 2.50
N MET A 1235 98.21 38.86 1.94
CA MET A 1235 99.58 38.66 1.45
C MET A 1235 99.54 37.68 0.27
#